data_AF-A0A2T4VIG2-F1
#
_entry.id   AF-A0A2T4VIG2-F1
#
_cell.length_a   1.000
_cell.length_b   1.000
_cell.length_c   1.000
_cell.angle_alpha   90.00
_cell.angle_beta   90.00
_cell.angle_gamma   90.00
#
_symmetry.space_group_name_H-M   'P 1'
#
loop_
_entity.id
_entity.type
_entity.pdbx_description
1 polymer ?
#
loop_
_entity_poly.entity_id
_entity_poly.type
_entity_poly.pdbx_seq_one_letter_code
_entity_poly.pdbx_strand_id
1 'polypeptide(L)'
;MSRNESLQQRGVALANRVLRTFCVAWLGASLAACGSTAEVNEEAVRAGGKDVDVQAALARFKDVQVVGSEAGVPYAVTGRLGRLSAAGTVGELRAKDELREVVADIAPVFRVSGEDLVLKRSSVDAQGNRHARFQQTLNGLRVVGGELIVHADGAGNIYAVNGSARTGEQVSSSAKVAPEAALKAAVAHSTARGASAQGDAKLVYLRAEHSQELSLSYEVRVKGERDGMPADDLVYVDAQRGGILLVNPLIHSALNRKVYSANNSTTTPGTLKRSEGQAAVGDNHVDTNYTRLGQTYSCYQDLFGRDSIDNAGATLISTVHYGSNYVNAYWDSTQMVYGDGDGVNSTMLGLDLDVTVHELTHAVTEHESNLTYSGESGGLNESMSDIFAGVCESYFTGTWATTPDIFMIGEDIWTPATANDALRYMDDPAKDGVSLDYYPDYGGQDVHYSSGISNLVFAMLSKGGTHPRGKTTNTVPAIGPEKAGRIFYYANTNLFTASTTFEQAKTYMVQAAEALYGVGSAEATAVTEAWKCVGVPAPPPVTTPLTNGVAVSLSGSSGSKKYYTLEVPAGQSSLAFDMSGGSGDADLYVKFGAVPTSTSYDCRPYASGNAENCPFTNPAAGTWYVMVNGYSTYSGASLKGTYGGTSTGTPVSTTVSGSVASGANANYGAYSVVAGTQFKVVMTGSGDPDLYVRFGAAPTTTTYNCRPYTSGASETCDLTVPAGQSSAYVMVRGYTAATYTLNINYTKP
;
A
#
# COMPACT_ATOMS: atom_id res chain seq x y z
N MET A 1 35.34 65.67 -22.85
CA MET A 1 36.64 66.31 -22.53
C MET A 1 37.59 65.25 -21.97
N SER A 2 38.91 65.50 -22.01
CA SER A 2 40.04 64.88 -21.26
C SER A 2 39.86 63.51 -20.57
N ARG A 3 40.66 62.45 -20.79
CA ARG A 3 42.12 62.26 -20.51
C ARG A 3 42.51 62.57 -19.05
N ASN A 4 43.34 61.79 -18.34
CA ASN A 4 43.90 60.42 -18.53
C ASN A 4 44.52 59.91 -17.20
N GLU A 5 45.28 58.80 -17.22
CA GLU A 5 46.12 58.18 -16.15
C GLU A 5 45.38 57.16 -15.23
N SER A 6 45.77 55.89 -15.01
CA SER A 6 47.02 55.07 -15.10
C SER A 6 47.85 55.01 -13.80
N LEU A 7 48.47 53.90 -13.35
CA LEU A 7 48.72 52.56 -13.94
C LEU A 7 49.20 51.52 -12.85
N GLN A 8 49.39 50.24 -13.24
CA GLN A 8 50.15 49.14 -12.55
C GLN A 8 49.58 48.51 -11.24
N GLN A 9 49.82 47.24 -10.85
CA GLN A 9 50.22 45.95 -11.49
C GLN A 9 49.84 44.79 -10.52
N ARG A 10 49.03 43.77 -10.88
CA ARG A 10 49.32 42.46 -11.53
C ARG A 10 50.04 41.36 -10.69
N GLY A 11 49.35 40.21 -10.52
CA GLY A 11 49.82 38.86 -10.14
C GLY A 11 48.61 38.01 -9.73
N VAL A 12 48.20 36.85 -10.29
CA VAL A 12 48.81 35.74 -11.09
C VAL A 12 49.66 34.78 -10.24
N ALA A 13 49.49 33.44 -10.22
CA ALA A 13 48.38 32.50 -10.52
C ALA A 13 48.75 31.05 -10.08
N LEU A 14 47.82 30.10 -10.21
CA LEU A 14 48.01 28.63 -10.37
C LEU A 14 48.50 27.71 -9.20
N ALA A 15 47.54 26.97 -8.63
CA ALA A 15 47.38 25.50 -8.72
C ALA A 15 48.29 24.44 -7.99
N ASN A 16 47.59 23.33 -7.66
CA ASN A 16 48.00 21.91 -7.52
C ASN A 16 48.54 21.31 -6.18
N ARG A 17 47.64 20.52 -5.57
CA ARG A 17 47.79 19.24 -4.82
C ARG A 17 49.19 18.59 -4.73
N VAL A 18 49.57 18.18 -3.51
CA VAL A 18 50.09 16.83 -3.12
C VAL A 18 49.56 16.49 -1.70
N LEU A 19 49.61 15.22 -1.26
CA LEU A 19 48.95 14.67 -0.06
C LEU A 19 49.95 13.99 0.91
N ARG A 20 49.55 13.84 2.19
CA ARG A 20 49.99 12.89 3.26
C ARG A 20 50.94 13.38 4.38
N THR A 21 50.33 13.57 5.56
CA THR A 21 50.57 12.84 6.83
C THR A 21 51.98 12.76 7.45
N PHE A 22 52.08 13.19 8.73
CA PHE A 22 53.06 12.71 9.71
C PHE A 22 52.44 12.65 11.11
N CYS A 23 52.90 11.73 11.96
CA CYS A 23 52.47 11.58 13.36
C CYS A 23 53.68 11.66 14.30
N VAL A 24 53.51 12.28 15.49
CA VAL A 24 54.42 12.16 16.64
C VAL A 24 53.58 12.14 17.92
N ALA A 25 53.96 11.29 18.87
CA ALA A 25 53.40 11.22 20.22
C ALA A 25 54.53 11.20 21.25
N TRP A 26 54.27 11.59 22.51
CA TRP A 26 55.19 11.46 23.64
C TRP A 26 54.45 11.05 24.92
N LEU A 27 55.18 10.60 25.94
CA LEU A 27 54.72 9.64 26.95
C LEU A 27 55.08 10.06 28.39
N GLY A 28 54.31 9.59 29.40
CA GLY A 28 54.64 9.76 30.82
C GLY A 28 53.66 9.05 31.78
N ALA A 29 54.17 8.53 32.90
CA ALA A 29 53.46 7.84 33.98
C ALA A 29 54.22 8.06 35.31
N SER A 30 53.79 7.67 36.52
CA SER A 30 52.79 6.69 37.04
C SER A 30 52.27 7.20 38.42
N LEU A 31 51.57 6.51 39.34
CA LEU A 31 51.30 5.08 39.59
C LEU A 31 49.94 4.90 40.33
N ALA A 32 49.64 3.68 40.80
CA ALA A 32 48.35 3.24 41.35
C ALA A 32 47.94 3.75 42.75
N ALA A 33 46.62 3.83 42.95
CA ALA A 33 45.91 3.59 44.21
C ALA A 33 44.52 2.95 43.92
N CYS A 34 43.90 2.29 44.90
CA CYS A 34 42.69 1.49 44.69
C CYS A 34 41.39 2.28 44.90
N GLY A 35 40.35 2.03 44.09
CA GLY A 35 39.00 2.58 44.26
C GLY A 35 38.01 2.03 43.23
N SER A 36 36.91 1.43 43.69
CA SER A 36 35.94 0.73 42.84
C SER A 36 34.64 1.49 42.63
N THR A 37 34.36 1.90 41.39
CA THR A 37 33.02 2.21 40.88
C THR A 37 32.96 1.81 39.40
N ALA A 38 31.84 1.24 38.96
CA ALA A 38 31.69 0.79 37.58
C ALA A 38 31.49 1.97 36.61
N GLU A 39 32.07 1.87 35.42
CA GLU A 39 31.70 2.71 34.28
C GLU A 39 30.28 2.33 33.84
N VAL A 40 29.35 3.29 33.90
CA VAL A 40 27.98 3.11 33.41
C VAL A 40 27.95 3.50 31.94
N ASN A 41 27.57 2.56 31.06
CA ASN A 41 27.53 2.80 29.62
C ASN A 41 26.58 3.97 29.26
N GLU A 42 27.13 5.04 28.68
CA GLU A 42 26.39 6.27 28.35
C GLU A 42 25.24 6.05 27.34
N GLU A 43 25.30 4.99 26.52
CA GLU A 43 24.22 4.68 25.58
C GLU A 43 22.91 4.28 26.29
N ALA A 44 23.00 3.64 27.45
CA ALA A 44 21.82 3.20 28.22
C ALA A 44 21.01 4.38 28.80
N VAL A 45 21.66 5.51 29.07
CA VAL A 45 21.04 6.68 29.70
C VAL A 45 20.10 7.43 28.74
N ARG A 46 20.34 7.35 27.43
CA ARG A 46 19.59 8.13 26.42
C ARG A 46 18.21 7.56 26.06
N ALA A 47 17.94 6.29 26.35
CA ALA A 47 16.65 5.65 26.08
C ALA A 47 15.66 5.79 27.25
N GLY A 48 16.12 5.61 28.49
CA GLY A 48 15.24 5.63 29.68
C GLY A 48 14.84 7.02 30.18
N GLY A 49 15.42 8.09 29.65
CA GLY A 49 15.29 9.45 30.20
C GLY A 49 14.09 10.27 29.72
N LYS A 50 13.30 9.81 28.73
CA LYS A 50 12.18 10.59 28.19
C LYS A 50 10.93 10.49 29.07
N ASP A 51 10.25 9.34 29.09
CA ASP A 51 8.84 9.28 29.54
C ASP A 51 8.62 9.28 31.07
N VAL A 52 9.69 9.43 31.84
CA VAL A 52 9.63 9.56 33.31
C VAL A 52 8.90 10.84 33.75
N ASP A 53 9.03 11.92 32.98
CA ASP A 53 8.41 13.22 33.28
C ASP A 53 6.88 13.19 33.14
N VAL A 54 6.38 12.64 32.02
CA VAL A 54 4.95 12.45 31.72
C VAL A 54 4.32 11.50 32.74
N GLN A 55 4.97 10.40 33.09
CA GLN A 55 4.44 9.46 34.09
C GLN A 55 4.37 10.09 35.49
N ALA A 56 5.37 10.87 35.89
CA ALA A 56 5.32 11.65 37.12
C ALA A 56 4.24 12.75 37.07
N ALA A 57 4.04 13.40 35.92
CA ALA A 57 3.01 14.40 35.71
C ALA A 57 1.60 13.82 35.79
N LEU A 58 1.37 12.62 35.24
CA LEU A 58 0.12 11.86 35.28
C LEU A 58 -0.22 11.38 36.69
N ALA A 59 0.77 10.88 37.45
CA ALA A 59 0.60 10.32 38.79
C ALA A 59 0.01 11.30 39.84
N ARG A 60 -0.09 12.59 39.52
CA ARG A 60 -0.77 13.61 40.35
C ARG A 60 -2.30 13.55 40.25
N PHE A 61 -2.85 12.96 39.19
CA PHE A 61 -4.28 12.90 38.90
C PHE A 61 -4.89 11.54 39.27
N LYS A 62 -6.18 11.53 39.59
CA LYS A 62 -6.92 10.29 39.90
C LYS A 62 -7.71 9.81 38.69
N ASP A 63 -7.82 8.50 38.56
CA ASP A 63 -8.61 7.83 37.52
C ASP A 63 -8.22 8.31 36.10
N VAL A 64 -6.96 8.72 35.91
CA VAL A 64 -6.44 9.32 34.67
C VAL A 64 -6.06 8.24 33.66
N GLN A 65 -6.40 8.46 32.40
CA GLN A 65 -6.08 7.59 31.27
C GLN A 65 -5.52 8.43 30.12
N VAL A 66 -4.44 7.95 29.49
CA VAL A 66 -3.97 8.48 28.20
C VAL A 66 -4.81 7.82 27.11
N VAL A 67 -5.57 8.62 26.37
CA VAL A 67 -6.44 8.18 25.27
C VAL A 67 -5.67 8.18 23.93
N GLY A 68 -4.65 9.02 23.81
CA GLY A 68 -3.76 9.04 22.65
C GLY A 68 -2.45 9.79 22.95
N SER A 69 -1.37 9.35 22.31
CA SER A 69 -0.02 9.91 22.45
C SER A 69 0.77 9.86 21.14
N GLU A 70 1.64 10.84 20.93
CA GLU A 70 2.52 10.96 19.75
C GLU A 70 3.96 11.20 20.24
N ALA A 71 4.93 10.44 19.72
CA ALA A 71 6.34 10.52 20.11
C ALA A 71 6.61 10.46 21.65
N GLY A 72 5.77 9.75 22.40
CA GLY A 72 5.84 9.64 23.87
C GLY A 72 5.14 10.78 24.64
N VAL A 73 4.57 11.77 23.96
CA VAL A 73 3.78 12.85 24.59
C VAL A 73 2.28 12.59 24.39
N PRO A 74 1.46 12.53 25.44
CA PRO A 74 0.00 12.52 25.33
C PRO A 74 -0.52 13.68 24.47
N TYR A 75 -1.48 13.41 23.58
CA TYR A 75 -2.30 14.42 22.90
C TYR A 75 -3.77 14.38 23.35
N ALA A 76 -4.19 13.35 24.08
CA ALA A 76 -5.50 13.26 24.71
C ALA A 76 -5.45 12.49 26.03
N VAL A 77 -6.01 13.06 27.10
CA VAL A 77 -6.17 12.42 28.41
C VAL A 77 -7.57 12.64 28.98
N THR A 78 -8.07 11.65 29.71
CA THR A 78 -9.36 11.68 30.42
C THR A 78 -9.17 11.29 31.89
N GLY A 79 -10.12 11.60 32.76
CA GLY A 79 -10.10 11.20 34.17
C GLY A 79 -10.59 12.30 35.11
N ARG A 80 -10.10 12.33 36.37
CA ARG A 80 -10.34 13.44 37.30
C ARG A 80 -9.16 14.40 37.28
N LEU A 81 -9.23 15.33 36.33
CA LEU A 81 -8.12 16.20 35.92
C LEU A 81 -8.06 17.55 36.65
N GLY A 82 -9.03 17.83 37.53
CA GLY A 82 -9.16 19.08 38.27
C GLY A 82 -10.62 19.50 38.42
N ARG A 83 -10.86 20.70 38.96
CA ARG A 83 -12.21 21.27 39.08
C ARG A 83 -12.20 22.80 39.06
N LEU A 84 -13.09 23.38 38.27
CA LEU A 84 -13.43 24.79 38.26
C LEU A 84 -14.57 25.07 39.26
N SER A 85 -14.72 26.32 39.70
CA SER A 85 -15.89 26.74 40.48
C SER A 85 -17.20 26.58 39.69
N ALA A 86 -18.29 26.30 40.40
CA ALA A 86 -19.62 26.22 39.79
C ALA A 86 -20.07 27.61 39.31
N ALA A 87 -20.60 27.70 38.10
CA ALA A 87 -20.78 28.96 37.34
C ALA A 87 -21.79 29.97 37.91
N GLY A 88 -22.34 29.76 39.11
CA GLY A 88 -23.40 30.58 39.70
C GLY A 88 -22.96 31.87 40.42
N THR A 89 -21.66 32.07 40.70
CA THR A 89 -21.19 33.16 41.58
C THR A 89 -19.89 33.86 41.15
N VAL A 90 -19.33 33.54 39.98
CA VAL A 90 -17.95 33.92 39.62
C VAL A 90 -17.89 34.75 38.34
N GLY A 91 -17.33 35.95 38.43
CA GLY A 91 -17.12 36.86 37.29
C GLY A 91 -15.92 36.47 36.42
N GLU A 92 -15.92 36.88 35.15
CA GLU A 92 -15.00 36.39 34.10
C GLU A 92 -13.52 36.39 34.48
N LEU A 93 -13.04 37.38 35.24
CA LEU A 93 -11.62 37.47 35.61
C LEU A 93 -11.19 36.27 36.46
N ARG A 94 -11.93 36.00 37.54
CA ARG A 94 -11.67 34.81 38.39
C ARG A 94 -11.82 33.51 37.62
N ALA A 95 -12.80 33.40 36.73
CA ALA A 95 -12.95 32.23 35.89
C ALA A 95 -11.77 32.02 34.90
N LYS A 96 -11.10 33.10 34.47
CA LYS A 96 -9.87 33.03 33.66
C LYS A 96 -8.65 32.66 34.51
N ASP A 97 -8.62 33.04 35.77
CA ASP A 97 -7.52 32.73 36.69
C ASP A 97 -7.61 31.28 37.22
N GLU A 98 -8.80 30.79 37.60
CA GLU A 98 -9.05 29.37 37.90
C GLU A 98 -8.69 28.46 36.70
N LEU A 99 -9.02 28.89 35.48
CA LEU A 99 -8.64 28.19 34.25
C LEU A 99 -7.12 28.16 34.01
N ARG A 100 -6.36 29.14 34.51
CA ARG A 100 -4.89 29.18 34.41
C ARG A 100 -4.24 28.27 35.45
N GLU A 101 -4.70 28.29 36.69
CA GLU A 101 -4.22 27.40 37.75
C GLU A 101 -4.38 25.93 37.34
N VAL A 102 -5.58 25.58 36.87
CA VAL A 102 -5.91 24.28 36.25
C VAL A 102 -4.95 23.91 35.12
N VAL A 103 -4.67 24.83 34.19
CA VAL A 103 -3.79 24.54 33.05
C VAL A 103 -2.33 24.41 33.47
N ALA A 104 -1.86 25.18 34.45
CA ALA A 104 -0.53 25.03 34.99
C ALA A 104 -0.31 23.66 35.66
N ASP A 105 -1.33 23.12 36.33
CA ASP A 105 -1.25 21.76 36.88
C ASP A 105 -1.19 20.69 35.80
N ILE A 106 -2.01 20.75 34.73
CA ILE A 106 -2.09 19.66 33.74
C ILE A 106 -1.13 19.78 32.55
N ALA A 107 -0.68 20.99 32.16
CA ALA A 107 0.21 21.18 31.01
C ALA A 107 1.50 20.32 31.02
N PRO A 108 2.14 20.02 32.17
CA PRO A 108 3.27 19.10 32.23
C PRO A 108 2.99 17.67 31.73
N VAL A 109 1.72 17.22 31.72
CA VAL A 109 1.33 15.93 31.10
C VAL A 109 1.58 15.94 29.59
N PHE A 110 1.51 17.12 28.97
CA PHE A 110 1.79 17.39 27.55
C PHE A 110 3.24 17.90 27.34
N ARG A 111 4.08 17.84 28.38
CA ARG A 111 5.42 18.47 28.50
C ARG A 111 5.45 20.01 28.36
N VAL A 112 4.31 20.71 28.36
CA VAL A 112 4.24 22.18 28.20
C VAL A 112 4.18 22.90 29.55
N SER A 113 4.70 24.14 29.63
CA SER A 113 4.46 25.02 30.78
C SER A 113 3.04 25.60 30.75
N GLY A 114 2.42 25.83 31.92
CA GLY A 114 1.19 26.61 31.99
C GLY A 114 1.37 28.07 31.52
N GLU A 115 2.57 28.61 31.67
CA GLU A 115 2.92 29.99 31.24
C GLU A 115 2.99 30.11 29.71
N ASP A 116 3.29 29.01 29.02
CA ASP A 116 3.31 28.91 27.56
C ASP A 116 1.91 28.75 26.94
N LEU A 117 0.83 28.73 27.74
CA LEU A 117 -0.54 28.46 27.25
C LEU A 117 -1.46 29.68 27.42
N VAL A 118 -1.68 30.39 26.31
CA VAL A 118 -2.50 31.61 26.27
C VAL A 118 -3.95 31.27 25.95
N LEU A 119 -4.87 31.48 26.90
CA LEU A 119 -6.32 31.28 26.69
C LEU A 119 -6.84 32.14 25.52
N LYS A 120 -7.35 31.49 24.47
CA LYS A 120 -7.90 32.12 23.27
C LYS A 120 -9.40 32.33 23.34
N ARG A 121 -10.12 31.32 23.84
CA ARG A 121 -11.59 31.31 23.93
C ARG A 121 -12.03 30.33 25.00
N SER A 122 -13.08 30.69 25.74
CA SER A 122 -13.94 29.71 26.41
C SER A 122 -15.35 29.80 25.85
N SER A 123 -16.06 28.68 25.84
CA SER A 123 -17.45 28.54 25.44
C SER A 123 -18.14 27.51 26.34
N VAL A 124 -19.46 27.57 26.40
CA VAL A 124 -20.29 26.54 27.04
C VAL A 124 -21.17 25.92 25.95
N ASP A 125 -21.34 24.60 25.96
CA ASP A 125 -22.19 23.88 25.00
C ASP A 125 -23.66 23.82 25.45
N ALA A 126 -24.51 23.19 24.63
CA ALA A 126 -25.95 23.06 24.92
C ALA A 126 -26.27 22.13 26.10
N GLN A 127 -25.28 21.33 26.53
CA GLN A 127 -25.35 20.40 27.65
C GLN A 127 -24.83 21.03 28.96
N GLY A 128 -24.27 22.25 28.89
CA GLY A 128 -23.72 22.99 30.02
C GLY A 128 -22.24 22.73 30.30
N ASN A 129 -21.54 21.94 29.48
CA ASN A 129 -20.10 21.72 29.65
C ASN A 129 -19.32 22.94 29.16
N ARG A 130 -18.25 23.29 29.87
CA ARG A 130 -17.32 24.35 29.51
C ARG A 130 -16.14 23.79 28.74
N HIS A 131 -15.87 24.38 27.58
CA HIS A 131 -14.69 24.12 26.77
C HIS A 131 -13.80 25.37 26.80
N ALA A 132 -12.48 25.21 26.98
CA ALA A 132 -11.51 26.31 27.02
C ALA A 132 -10.29 25.98 26.15
N ARG A 133 -10.06 26.76 25.10
CA ARG A 133 -8.98 26.56 24.12
C ARG A 133 -7.84 27.53 24.38
N PHE A 134 -6.63 26.98 24.51
CA PHE A 134 -5.38 27.68 24.78
C PHE A 134 -4.45 27.52 23.57
N GLN A 135 -3.83 28.62 23.15
CA GLN A 135 -2.77 28.65 22.16
C GLN A 135 -1.43 28.40 22.84
N GLN A 136 -0.66 27.45 22.35
CA GLN A 136 0.74 27.32 22.75
C GLN A 136 1.57 28.47 22.18
N THR A 137 2.36 29.09 23.04
CA THR A 137 3.55 29.86 22.72
C THR A 137 4.81 29.11 23.14
N LEU A 138 5.96 29.56 22.64
CA LEU A 138 7.27 29.15 23.11
C LEU A 138 8.18 30.39 22.96
N ASN A 139 8.97 30.73 23.97
CA ASN A 139 9.78 31.97 23.96
C ASN A 139 8.98 33.25 23.61
N GLY A 140 7.67 33.28 23.94
CA GLY A 140 6.74 34.37 23.58
C GLY A 140 6.25 34.38 22.12
N LEU A 141 6.73 33.46 21.27
CA LEU A 141 6.29 33.30 19.88
C LEU A 141 5.18 32.25 19.79
N ARG A 142 4.19 32.44 18.90
CA ARG A 142 3.12 31.45 18.68
C ARG A 142 3.68 30.16 18.06
N VAL A 143 3.23 29.01 18.57
CA VAL A 143 3.36 27.71 17.89
C VAL A 143 2.17 27.53 16.94
N VAL A 144 2.43 27.50 15.63
CA VAL A 144 1.43 27.23 14.58
C VAL A 144 0.86 25.83 14.81
N GLY A 145 -0.47 25.71 14.82
CA GLY A 145 -1.17 24.45 15.07
C GLY A 145 -1.09 23.92 16.51
N GLY A 146 -0.20 24.43 17.37
CA GLY A 146 -0.05 24.00 18.77
C GLY A 146 -1.10 24.59 19.70
N GLU A 147 -2.08 23.79 20.11
CA GLU A 147 -3.15 24.21 21.02
C GLU A 147 -3.49 23.13 22.05
N LEU A 148 -4.11 23.53 23.17
CA LEU A 148 -4.64 22.65 24.21
C LEU A 148 -6.10 23.03 24.53
N ILE A 149 -6.97 22.05 24.68
CA ILE A 149 -8.40 22.25 24.98
C ILE A 149 -8.73 21.53 26.29
N VAL A 150 -9.30 22.28 27.24
CA VAL A 150 -9.77 21.77 28.54
C VAL A 150 -11.29 21.64 28.52
N HIS A 151 -11.79 20.49 28.96
CA HIS A 151 -13.21 20.14 28.97
C HIS A 151 -13.69 19.88 30.40
N ALA A 152 -14.66 20.67 30.86
CA ALA A 152 -15.24 20.59 32.19
C ALA A 152 -16.77 20.45 32.15
N ASP A 153 -17.34 19.61 33.01
CA ASP A 153 -18.79 19.40 33.09
C ASP A 153 -19.55 20.60 33.68
N GLY A 154 -20.89 20.56 33.64
CA GLY A 154 -21.74 21.60 34.22
C GLY A 154 -21.64 21.77 35.74
N ALA A 155 -20.99 20.85 36.46
CA ALA A 155 -20.65 20.97 37.88
C ALA A 155 -19.21 21.52 38.10
N GLY A 156 -18.44 21.69 37.03
CA GLY A 156 -17.06 22.20 37.00
C GLY A 156 -15.98 21.12 37.01
N ASN A 157 -16.30 19.83 37.05
CA ASN A 157 -15.27 18.77 37.09
C ASN A 157 -14.61 18.65 35.71
N ILE A 158 -13.27 18.61 35.68
CA ILE A 158 -12.52 18.49 34.42
C ILE A 158 -12.36 17.01 34.10
N TYR A 159 -12.97 16.59 32.99
CA TYR A 159 -13.09 15.19 32.60
C TYR A 159 -12.19 14.80 31.42
N ALA A 160 -11.78 15.76 30.60
CA ALA A 160 -10.89 15.57 29.46
C ALA A 160 -10.00 16.80 29.20
N VAL A 161 -8.78 16.56 28.71
CA VAL A 161 -7.92 17.56 28.09
C VAL A 161 -7.27 16.94 26.86
N ASN A 162 -7.29 17.63 25.72
CA ASN A 162 -6.65 17.16 24.49
C ASN A 162 -6.12 18.32 23.63
N GLY A 163 -5.13 18.04 22.80
CA GLY A 163 -4.49 19.03 21.96
C GLY A 163 -3.15 18.59 21.39
N SER A 164 -2.65 19.40 20.47
CA SER A 164 -1.37 19.26 19.76
C SER A 164 -0.21 19.94 20.49
N ALA A 165 -0.49 20.76 21.52
CA ALA A 165 0.52 21.52 22.25
C ALA A 165 1.55 20.59 22.93
N ARG A 166 2.83 20.75 22.59
CA ARG A 166 3.95 19.94 23.09
C ARG A 166 5.29 20.66 22.89
N THR A 167 6.25 20.35 23.74
CA THR A 167 7.62 20.91 23.69
C THR A 167 8.63 19.91 24.27
N GLY A 168 9.91 20.27 24.25
CA GLY A 168 11.07 19.43 24.60
C GLY A 168 12.19 19.50 23.54
N GLU A 169 11.91 20.06 22.37
CA GLU A 169 12.86 20.23 21.27
C GLU A 169 13.81 21.41 21.47
N GLN A 170 15.07 21.24 21.09
CA GLN A 170 16.08 22.29 21.10
C GLN A 170 16.01 23.13 19.82
N VAL A 171 15.12 24.13 19.80
CA VAL A 171 14.92 25.04 18.66
C VAL A 171 15.46 26.45 18.95
N SER A 172 16.03 27.12 17.94
CA SER A 172 16.47 28.51 18.06
C SER A 172 15.30 29.47 18.33
N SER A 173 15.52 30.51 19.13
CA SER A 173 14.60 31.65 19.31
C SER A 173 15.01 32.89 18.50
N SER A 174 16.18 32.87 17.86
CA SER A 174 16.72 34.00 17.08
C SER A 174 16.80 33.64 15.59
N ALA A 175 16.22 34.50 14.74
CA ALA A 175 16.28 34.39 13.30
C ALA A 175 17.65 34.81 12.74
N LYS A 176 18.06 34.19 11.63
CA LYS A 176 19.24 34.57 10.83
C LYS A 176 18.84 35.22 9.51
N VAL A 177 17.65 34.89 9.00
CA VAL A 177 17.03 35.50 7.83
C VAL A 177 16.39 36.81 8.26
N ALA A 178 16.58 37.88 7.50
CA ALA A 178 15.90 39.16 7.75
C ALA A 178 14.41 39.08 7.34
N PRO A 179 13.49 39.76 8.04
CA PRO A 179 12.06 39.76 7.69
C PRO A 179 11.79 40.12 6.22
N GLU A 180 12.53 41.09 5.67
CA GLU A 180 12.40 41.57 4.30
C GLU A 180 12.89 40.55 3.27
N ALA A 181 13.80 39.64 3.68
CA ALA A 181 14.21 38.51 2.86
C ALA A 181 13.14 37.41 2.87
N ALA A 182 12.48 37.16 4.02
CA ALA A 182 11.34 36.24 4.11
C ALA A 182 10.13 36.72 3.29
N LEU A 183 9.79 38.02 3.36
CA LEU A 183 8.75 38.63 2.50
C LEU A 183 9.03 38.39 1.01
N LYS A 184 10.29 38.57 0.58
CA LYS A 184 10.72 38.35 -0.82
C LYS A 184 10.71 36.87 -1.20
N ALA A 185 11.16 35.98 -0.31
CA ALA A 185 11.14 34.53 -0.55
C ALA A 185 9.70 34.01 -0.73
N ALA A 186 8.77 34.44 0.13
CA ALA A 186 7.37 34.08 0.05
C ALA A 186 6.70 34.54 -1.26
N VAL A 187 6.97 35.78 -1.69
CA VAL A 187 6.46 36.29 -2.98
C VAL A 187 7.11 35.58 -4.18
N ALA A 188 8.43 35.36 -4.14
CA ALA A 188 9.15 34.70 -5.24
C ALA A 188 8.83 33.20 -5.40
N HIS A 189 8.30 32.56 -4.36
CA HIS A 189 7.79 31.19 -4.40
C HIS A 189 6.32 31.10 -4.84
N SER A 190 5.53 32.18 -4.68
CA SER A 190 4.10 32.12 -5.02
C SER A 190 3.89 32.02 -6.52
N THR A 191 3.09 31.02 -6.92
CA THR A 191 2.62 30.83 -8.30
C THR A 191 1.58 31.87 -8.74
N ALA A 192 1.10 32.73 -7.83
CA ALA A 192 0.06 33.70 -8.13
C ALA A 192 0.61 34.86 -8.98
N ARG A 193 -0.08 35.16 -10.08
CA ARG A 193 0.16 36.35 -10.90
C ARG A 193 -0.08 37.60 -10.04
N GLY A 194 0.87 38.53 -10.08
CA GLY A 194 0.81 39.73 -9.25
C GLY A 194 0.97 39.47 -7.73
N ALA A 195 1.57 38.34 -7.34
CA ALA A 195 1.87 38.01 -5.94
C ALA A 195 2.52 39.19 -5.19
N SER A 196 1.97 39.50 -4.02
CA SER A 196 2.44 40.59 -3.16
C SER A 196 2.22 40.23 -1.69
N ALA A 197 3.26 40.41 -0.86
CA ALA A 197 3.17 40.17 0.58
C ALA A 197 2.32 41.25 1.26
N GLN A 198 1.59 40.85 2.30
CA GLN A 198 0.55 41.64 2.96
C GLN A 198 0.92 41.90 4.43
N GLY A 199 1.51 43.07 4.69
CA GLY A 199 2.03 43.44 6.01
C GLY A 199 3.34 42.74 6.35
N ASP A 200 3.67 42.71 7.65
CA ASP A 200 4.97 42.27 8.14
C ASP A 200 5.09 40.73 8.28
N ALA A 201 6.29 40.22 8.07
CA ALA A 201 6.63 38.80 8.31
C ALA A 201 6.67 38.51 9.81
N LYS A 202 5.78 37.64 10.31
CA LYS A 202 5.62 37.35 11.74
C LYS A 202 6.44 36.14 12.15
N LEU A 203 7.33 36.31 13.12
CA LEU A 203 8.11 35.20 13.65
C LEU A 203 7.21 34.27 14.50
N VAL A 204 7.24 32.98 14.19
CA VAL A 204 6.44 31.91 14.79
C VAL A 204 7.29 30.63 14.89
N TYR A 205 6.79 29.63 15.61
CA TYR A 205 7.27 28.26 15.50
C TYR A 205 6.30 27.44 14.66
N LEU A 206 6.77 26.78 13.60
CA LEU A 206 5.99 25.84 12.80
C LEU A 206 6.41 24.41 13.14
N ARG A 207 5.42 23.56 13.40
CA ARG A 207 5.54 22.11 13.25
C ARG A 207 4.76 21.74 11.99
N ALA A 208 5.45 21.25 10.97
CA ALA A 208 4.78 20.77 9.76
C ALA A 208 4.09 19.43 10.04
N GLU A 209 3.07 19.08 9.24
CA GLU A 209 2.40 17.79 9.38
C GLU A 209 3.38 16.62 9.15
N HIS A 210 3.18 15.52 9.86
CA HIS A 210 4.11 14.39 10.00
C HIS A 210 5.53 14.72 10.51
N SER A 211 5.89 15.98 10.76
CA SER A 211 7.20 16.36 11.29
C SER A 211 7.24 16.37 12.82
N GLN A 212 8.18 15.62 13.38
CA GLN A 212 8.53 15.72 14.81
C GLN A 212 9.41 16.94 15.12
N GLU A 213 9.95 17.64 14.11
CA GLU A 213 10.80 18.82 14.32
C GLU A 213 10.00 20.13 14.39
N LEU A 214 10.31 20.95 15.39
CA LEU A 214 9.78 22.31 15.54
C LEU A 214 10.76 23.31 14.91
N SER A 215 10.29 24.11 13.94
CA SER A 215 11.11 25.06 13.18
C SER A 215 10.75 26.51 13.48
N LEU A 216 11.76 27.36 13.72
CA LEU A 216 11.56 28.81 13.80
C LEU A 216 11.33 29.36 12.39
N SER A 217 10.20 30.04 12.19
CA SER A 217 9.68 30.39 10.86
C SER A 217 9.08 31.79 10.82
N TYR A 218 9.05 32.40 9.64
CA TYR A 218 8.26 33.60 9.35
C TYR A 218 6.95 33.22 8.67
N GLU A 219 5.82 33.53 9.31
CA GLU A 219 4.49 33.55 8.69
C GLU A 219 4.34 34.83 7.85
N VAL A 220 4.14 34.67 6.54
CA VAL A 220 3.96 35.74 5.56
C VAL A 220 2.65 35.51 4.81
N ARG A 221 1.74 36.49 4.84
CA ARG A 221 0.54 36.45 4.00
C ARG A 221 0.87 36.98 2.60
N VAL A 222 0.52 36.27 1.54
CA VAL A 222 0.76 36.65 0.14
C VAL A 222 -0.57 36.65 -0.61
N LYS A 223 -0.87 37.71 -1.37
CA LYS A 223 -2.07 37.80 -2.22
C LYS A 223 -1.71 38.01 -3.69
N GLY A 224 -2.54 37.50 -4.59
CA GLY A 224 -2.42 37.67 -6.04
C GLY A 224 -3.62 37.10 -6.79
N GLU A 225 -3.42 36.71 -8.04
CA GLU A 225 -4.39 36.03 -8.92
C GLU A 225 -3.83 34.64 -9.29
N ARG A 226 -4.55 33.55 -9.00
CA ARG A 226 -4.21 32.18 -9.42
C ARG A 226 -5.38 31.66 -10.24
N ASP A 227 -5.12 31.28 -11.49
CA ASP A 227 -6.12 30.76 -12.44
C ASP A 227 -7.39 31.62 -12.59
N GLY A 228 -7.26 32.94 -12.48
CA GLY A 228 -8.37 33.90 -12.56
C GLY A 228 -9.16 34.10 -11.26
N MET A 229 -8.82 33.38 -10.19
CA MET A 229 -9.38 33.55 -8.85
C MET A 229 -8.42 34.33 -7.94
N PRO A 230 -8.92 35.04 -6.91
CA PRO A 230 -8.07 35.69 -5.92
C PRO A 230 -7.30 34.65 -5.08
N ALA A 231 -5.98 34.71 -5.09
CA ALA A 231 -5.11 33.93 -4.21
C ALA A 231 -4.82 34.70 -2.92
N ASP A 232 -4.73 33.98 -1.80
CA ASP A 232 -4.45 34.52 -0.47
C ASP A 232 -3.81 33.41 0.38
N ASP A 233 -2.49 33.30 0.35
CA ASP A 233 -1.72 32.21 0.96
C ASP A 233 -1.07 32.67 2.29
N LEU A 234 -1.01 31.81 3.31
CA LEU A 234 -0.04 31.91 4.40
C LEU A 234 1.19 31.06 4.07
N VAL A 235 2.27 31.73 3.70
CA VAL A 235 3.58 31.11 3.41
C VAL A 235 4.44 31.13 4.67
N TYR A 236 5.00 29.99 5.05
CA TYR A 236 5.92 29.86 6.17
C TYR A 236 7.36 29.69 5.68
N VAL A 237 8.24 30.63 6.01
CA VAL A 237 9.64 30.67 5.58
C VAL A 237 10.56 30.30 6.74
N ASP A 238 11.51 29.38 6.54
CA ASP A 238 12.54 29.01 7.51
C ASP A 238 13.34 30.26 7.95
N ALA A 239 13.26 30.63 9.23
CA ALA A 239 13.93 31.83 9.76
C ALA A 239 15.44 31.65 9.98
N GLN A 240 15.98 30.44 9.81
CA GLN A 240 17.41 30.12 9.80
C GLN A 240 17.99 30.06 8.38
N ARG A 241 17.23 29.56 7.40
CA ARG A 241 17.74 29.20 6.04
C ARG A 241 17.09 29.96 4.88
N GLY A 242 15.88 30.46 5.03
CA GLY A 242 15.16 31.24 4.00
C GLY A 242 14.40 30.42 2.96
N GLY A 243 14.43 29.08 3.05
CA GLY A 243 13.57 28.20 2.25
C GLY A 243 12.12 28.22 2.73
N ILE A 244 11.18 27.80 1.88
CA ILE A 244 9.77 27.65 2.26
C ILE A 244 9.59 26.31 2.95
N LEU A 245 8.83 26.29 4.05
CA LEU A 245 8.54 25.10 4.86
C LEU A 245 7.10 24.61 4.69
N LEU A 246 6.16 25.53 4.43
CA LEU A 246 4.74 25.24 4.22
C LEU A 246 4.08 26.41 3.48
N VAL A 247 3.06 26.13 2.68
CA VAL A 247 2.11 27.11 2.14
C VAL A 247 0.71 26.64 2.52
N ASN A 248 -0.09 27.51 3.14
CA ASN A 248 -1.46 27.21 3.56
C ASN A 248 -2.43 28.25 2.96
N PRO A 249 -3.21 27.91 1.93
CA PRO A 249 -4.22 28.80 1.35
C PRO A 249 -5.27 29.24 2.38
N LEU A 250 -5.63 30.53 2.39
CA LEU A 250 -6.76 31.10 3.13
C LEU A 250 -8.02 31.26 2.26
N ILE A 251 -7.86 31.20 0.94
CA ILE A 251 -8.97 31.06 -0.01
C ILE A 251 -8.88 29.63 -0.56
N HIS A 252 -9.76 28.77 -0.04
CA HIS A 252 -9.89 27.39 -0.50
C HIS A 252 -10.84 27.35 -1.70
N SER A 253 -10.28 27.43 -2.91
CA SER A 253 -10.96 26.98 -4.14
C SER A 253 -10.64 25.50 -4.35
N ALA A 254 -11.16 24.66 -3.45
CA ALA A 254 -10.81 23.24 -3.37
C ALA A 254 -11.22 22.50 -4.66
N LEU A 255 -12.42 22.81 -5.18
CA LEU A 255 -12.83 22.45 -6.54
C LEU A 255 -12.27 23.44 -7.58
N ASN A 256 -11.56 22.94 -8.58
CA ASN A 256 -11.02 23.69 -9.72
C ASN A 256 -11.12 22.86 -11.02
N ARG A 257 -12.16 23.10 -11.83
CA ARG A 257 -12.40 22.39 -13.11
C ARG A 257 -11.93 23.16 -14.33
N LYS A 258 -11.49 22.43 -15.37
CA LYS A 258 -11.29 22.95 -16.74
C LYS A 258 -11.76 21.90 -17.75
N VAL A 259 -12.91 22.15 -18.37
CA VAL A 259 -13.50 21.30 -19.42
C VAL A 259 -13.17 21.87 -20.79
N TYR A 260 -12.51 21.06 -21.59
CA TYR A 260 -12.08 21.33 -22.95
C TYR A 260 -12.90 20.48 -23.92
N SER A 261 -12.69 20.72 -25.21
CA SER A 261 -13.12 19.83 -26.27
C SER A 261 -12.02 19.62 -27.29
N ALA A 262 -11.87 18.38 -27.75
CA ALA A 262 -11.02 18.05 -28.88
C ALA A 262 -11.63 18.46 -30.24
N ASN A 263 -12.89 18.95 -30.25
CA ASN A 263 -13.67 19.36 -31.43
C ASN A 263 -13.72 18.26 -32.52
N ASN A 264 -14.01 17.02 -32.12
CA ASN A 264 -14.03 15.82 -32.97
C ASN A 264 -12.68 15.41 -33.58
N SER A 265 -11.57 15.88 -32.99
CA SER A 265 -10.20 15.42 -33.22
C SER A 265 -9.76 14.47 -32.11
N THR A 266 -8.60 13.83 -32.26
CA THR A 266 -7.92 13.06 -31.21
C THR A 266 -6.83 13.88 -30.49
N THR A 267 -6.92 15.21 -30.52
CA THR A 267 -5.92 16.11 -29.93
C THR A 267 -6.40 16.62 -28.56
N THR A 268 -5.81 16.09 -27.49
CA THR A 268 -6.06 16.52 -26.10
C THR A 268 -5.10 17.66 -25.68
N PRO A 269 -5.50 18.52 -24.73
CA PRO A 269 -6.88 18.74 -24.27
C PRO A 269 -7.72 19.49 -25.34
N GLY A 270 -7.09 20.07 -26.36
CA GLY A 270 -7.80 20.81 -27.41
C GLY A 270 -8.19 22.23 -26.97
N THR A 271 -9.46 22.59 -27.16
CA THR A 271 -9.97 23.95 -26.91
C THR A 271 -10.71 24.04 -25.58
N LEU A 272 -10.25 24.88 -24.65
CA LEU A 272 -10.96 25.15 -23.40
C LEU A 272 -12.37 25.70 -23.71
N LYS A 273 -13.41 25.05 -23.19
CA LYS A 273 -14.81 25.48 -23.34
C LYS A 273 -15.31 26.16 -22.08
N ARG A 274 -15.01 25.59 -20.90
CA ARG A 274 -15.53 26.06 -19.61
C ARG A 274 -14.52 25.83 -18.48
N SER A 275 -14.23 26.86 -17.68
CA SER A 275 -13.40 26.77 -16.48
C SER A 275 -14.21 26.94 -15.19
N GLU A 276 -13.57 26.77 -14.04
CA GLU A 276 -14.19 26.95 -12.74
C GLU A 276 -14.91 28.31 -12.61
N GLY A 277 -16.06 28.31 -11.93
CA GLY A 277 -16.95 29.46 -11.78
C GLY A 277 -17.66 29.94 -13.05
N GLN A 278 -17.39 29.40 -14.24
CA GLN A 278 -18.03 29.87 -15.47
C GLN A 278 -19.46 29.32 -15.64
N ALA A 279 -20.31 30.18 -16.22
CA ALA A 279 -21.66 29.83 -16.61
C ALA A 279 -21.67 28.74 -17.71
N ALA A 280 -22.83 28.08 -17.87
CA ALA A 280 -23.03 27.09 -18.93
C ALA A 280 -22.87 27.73 -20.33
N VAL A 281 -22.28 26.98 -21.26
CA VAL A 281 -21.95 27.46 -22.61
C VAL A 281 -22.98 27.07 -23.67
N GLY A 282 -23.95 26.22 -23.32
CA GLY A 282 -25.00 25.73 -24.23
C GLY A 282 -24.59 24.47 -24.99
N ASP A 283 -23.59 23.75 -24.50
CA ASP A 283 -23.04 22.53 -25.07
C ASP A 283 -23.29 21.39 -24.07
N ASN A 284 -24.13 20.42 -24.44
CA ASN A 284 -24.66 19.43 -23.52
C ASN A 284 -23.57 18.52 -22.92
N HIS A 285 -22.55 18.17 -23.70
CA HIS A 285 -21.48 17.29 -23.22
C HIS A 285 -20.54 18.06 -22.29
N VAL A 286 -20.16 19.30 -22.67
CA VAL A 286 -19.34 20.18 -21.84
C VAL A 286 -20.04 20.52 -20.51
N ASP A 287 -21.30 20.95 -20.56
CA ASP A 287 -22.00 21.49 -19.40
C ASP A 287 -22.46 20.41 -18.42
N THR A 288 -22.77 19.21 -18.91
CA THR A 288 -23.06 18.05 -18.05
C THR A 288 -21.79 17.52 -17.42
N ASN A 289 -20.72 17.27 -18.20
CA ASN A 289 -19.46 16.75 -17.64
C ASN A 289 -18.84 17.73 -16.63
N TYR A 290 -18.89 19.04 -16.89
CA TYR A 290 -18.51 20.06 -15.90
C TYR A 290 -19.27 19.91 -14.57
N THR A 291 -20.55 19.52 -14.63
CA THR A 291 -21.38 19.27 -13.45
C THR A 291 -20.99 17.95 -12.77
N ARG A 292 -20.81 16.86 -13.53
CA ARG A 292 -20.38 15.55 -13.01
C ARG A 292 -19.03 15.62 -12.29
N LEU A 293 -18.04 16.30 -12.86
CA LEU A 293 -16.74 16.56 -12.19
C LEU A 293 -16.90 17.23 -10.82
N GLY A 294 -17.87 18.13 -10.68
CA GLY A 294 -18.17 18.78 -9.41
C GLY A 294 -18.83 17.85 -8.40
N GLN A 295 -19.71 16.95 -8.86
CA GLN A 295 -20.33 15.91 -8.05
C GLN A 295 -19.28 14.88 -7.57
N THR A 296 -18.43 14.40 -8.47
CA THR A 296 -17.33 13.48 -8.14
C THR A 296 -16.39 14.11 -7.10
N TYR A 297 -16.01 15.37 -7.28
CA TYR A 297 -15.21 16.09 -6.30
C TYR A 297 -15.90 16.17 -4.93
N SER A 298 -17.17 16.60 -4.87
CA SER A 298 -17.86 16.75 -3.57
C SER A 298 -18.05 15.41 -2.87
N CYS A 299 -18.30 14.33 -3.61
CA CYS A 299 -18.33 12.98 -3.05
C CYS A 299 -17.01 12.64 -2.31
N TYR A 300 -15.86 12.81 -2.97
CA TYR A 300 -14.56 12.54 -2.35
C TYR A 300 -14.23 13.48 -1.17
N GLN A 301 -14.54 14.77 -1.31
CA GLN A 301 -14.28 15.79 -0.31
C GLN A 301 -15.15 15.60 0.95
N ASP A 302 -16.45 15.33 0.80
CA ASP A 302 -17.40 15.24 1.90
C ASP A 302 -17.35 13.87 2.61
N LEU A 303 -17.03 12.79 1.89
CA LEU A 303 -16.91 11.45 2.48
C LEU A 303 -15.56 11.21 3.14
N PHE A 304 -14.46 11.62 2.51
CA PHE A 304 -13.10 11.22 2.90
C PHE A 304 -12.19 12.40 3.28
N GLY A 305 -12.66 13.64 3.13
CA GLY A 305 -11.84 14.83 3.34
C GLY A 305 -10.85 15.12 2.20
N ARG A 306 -10.92 14.37 1.08
CA ARG A 306 -9.91 14.40 0.02
C ARG A 306 -10.05 15.65 -0.86
N ASP A 307 -8.96 16.42 -1.00
CA ASP A 307 -8.91 17.59 -1.89
C ASP A 307 -8.39 17.19 -3.29
N SER A 308 -9.30 16.83 -4.20
CA SER A 308 -9.01 16.43 -5.59
C SER A 308 -8.22 15.11 -5.75
N ILE A 309 -7.79 14.81 -6.99
CA ILE A 309 -7.16 13.55 -7.36
C ILE A 309 -5.85 13.27 -6.62
N ASP A 310 -5.09 14.31 -6.27
CA ASP A 310 -3.77 14.24 -5.62
C ASP A 310 -3.82 14.52 -4.11
N ASN A 311 -5.02 14.73 -3.55
CA ASN A 311 -5.25 15.20 -2.17
C ASN A 311 -4.57 16.56 -1.85
N ALA A 312 -4.28 17.39 -2.87
CA ALA A 312 -3.65 18.69 -2.74
C ALA A 312 -4.27 19.77 -3.65
N GLY A 313 -5.49 19.55 -4.16
CA GLY A 313 -6.24 20.53 -4.96
C GLY A 313 -5.85 20.58 -6.44
N ALA A 314 -5.38 19.46 -7.02
CA ALA A 314 -5.15 19.35 -8.46
C ALA A 314 -6.34 19.84 -9.31
N THR A 315 -6.03 20.48 -10.44
CA THR A 315 -7.06 20.92 -11.40
C THR A 315 -7.68 19.70 -12.09
N LEU A 316 -9.00 19.57 -12.03
CA LEU A 316 -9.75 18.56 -12.76
C LEU A 316 -9.85 18.96 -14.24
N ILE A 317 -8.96 18.41 -15.07
CA ILE A 317 -8.94 18.61 -16.53
C ILE A 317 -9.76 17.51 -17.20
N SER A 318 -10.70 17.90 -18.05
CA SER A 318 -11.52 16.98 -18.86
C SER A 318 -11.58 17.43 -20.31
N THR A 319 -11.64 16.50 -21.25
CA THR A 319 -11.78 16.75 -22.69
C THR A 319 -12.92 15.93 -23.30
N VAL A 320 -13.99 16.61 -23.72
CA VAL A 320 -15.16 16.01 -24.40
C VAL A 320 -15.08 16.14 -25.93
N HIS A 321 -15.98 15.47 -26.66
CA HIS A 321 -15.97 15.39 -28.13
C HIS A 321 -14.63 14.87 -28.69
N TYR A 322 -14.11 13.80 -28.08
CA TYR A 322 -12.90 13.13 -28.54
C TYR A 322 -13.19 12.15 -29.67
N GLY A 323 -12.42 12.26 -30.76
CA GLY A 323 -12.56 11.42 -31.95
C GLY A 323 -13.88 11.65 -32.70
N SER A 324 -14.40 10.62 -33.36
CA SER A 324 -15.71 10.65 -34.00
C SER A 324 -16.33 9.26 -33.90
N ASN A 325 -17.59 9.20 -33.45
CA ASN A 325 -18.29 7.97 -33.09
C ASN A 325 -17.49 7.09 -32.08
N TYR A 326 -16.77 7.73 -31.16
CA TYR A 326 -15.86 7.05 -30.24
C TYR A 326 -16.62 6.55 -29.01
N VAL A 327 -16.74 5.23 -28.89
CA VAL A 327 -17.39 4.54 -27.76
C VAL A 327 -16.32 4.16 -26.74
N ASN A 328 -15.73 5.15 -26.07
CA ASN A 328 -14.96 4.96 -24.85
C ASN A 328 -14.76 6.28 -24.08
N ALA A 329 -14.43 6.16 -22.80
CA ALA A 329 -13.76 7.20 -22.01
C ALA A 329 -12.40 6.66 -21.53
N TYR A 330 -11.52 7.52 -21.00
CA TYR A 330 -10.28 7.11 -20.32
C TYR A 330 -9.62 8.26 -19.53
N TRP A 331 -8.91 7.91 -18.46
CA TRP A 331 -7.87 8.72 -17.80
C TRP A 331 -6.51 8.56 -18.53
N ASP A 332 -5.78 9.65 -18.77
CA ASP A 332 -4.49 9.64 -19.51
C ASP A 332 -3.24 9.97 -18.66
N SER A 333 -3.35 9.84 -17.33
CA SER A 333 -2.39 10.36 -16.33
C SER A 333 -2.23 11.89 -16.29
N THR A 334 -3.04 12.65 -17.04
CA THR A 334 -3.12 14.12 -16.94
C THR A 334 -4.54 14.69 -16.97
N GLN A 335 -5.48 14.00 -17.62
CA GLN A 335 -6.87 14.42 -17.78
C GLN A 335 -7.80 13.22 -18.00
N MET A 336 -9.11 13.45 -17.84
CA MET A 336 -10.15 12.54 -18.28
C MET A 336 -10.57 12.88 -19.72
N VAL A 337 -10.85 11.88 -20.56
CA VAL A 337 -11.20 12.06 -21.98
C VAL A 337 -12.47 11.28 -22.31
N TYR A 338 -13.42 11.91 -23.00
CA TYR A 338 -14.75 11.35 -23.27
C TYR A 338 -15.11 11.42 -24.76
N GLY A 339 -15.45 10.26 -25.34
CA GLY A 339 -16.08 10.17 -26.66
C GLY A 339 -17.56 10.54 -26.65
N ASP A 340 -18.10 10.84 -27.82
CA ASP A 340 -19.53 11.15 -28.02
C ASP A 340 -20.43 9.92 -28.16
N GLY A 341 -19.86 8.71 -28.12
CA GLY A 341 -20.54 7.47 -28.47
C GLY A 341 -20.85 7.39 -29.97
N ASP A 342 -21.47 6.30 -30.40
CA ASP A 342 -21.92 6.07 -31.78
C ASP A 342 -23.46 6.14 -31.93
N GLY A 343 -24.18 6.34 -30.81
CA GLY A 343 -25.64 6.36 -30.75
C GLY A 343 -26.29 4.96 -30.80
N VAL A 344 -25.50 3.88 -30.72
CA VAL A 344 -25.97 2.49 -30.78
C VAL A 344 -25.47 1.68 -29.59
N ASN A 345 -24.17 1.71 -29.33
CA ASN A 345 -23.52 1.05 -28.19
C ASN A 345 -23.44 2.00 -26.98
N SER A 346 -23.27 3.30 -27.20
CA SER A 346 -23.39 4.32 -26.15
C SER A 346 -23.74 5.70 -26.72
N THR A 347 -24.19 6.61 -25.85
CA THR A 347 -24.31 8.05 -26.11
C THR A 347 -23.02 8.80 -25.68
N MET A 348 -23.11 10.10 -25.39
CA MET A 348 -21.97 10.92 -24.96
C MET A 348 -21.51 10.49 -23.56
N LEU A 349 -20.30 9.95 -23.44
CA LEU A 349 -19.91 9.22 -22.23
C LEU A 349 -19.72 10.12 -20.99
N GLY A 350 -19.39 11.39 -21.18
CA GLY A 350 -19.27 12.37 -20.09
C GLY A 350 -20.61 12.94 -19.58
N LEU A 351 -21.75 12.44 -20.06
CA LEU A 351 -23.07 12.74 -19.47
C LEU A 351 -23.32 11.95 -18.19
N ASP A 352 -22.72 10.77 -18.07
CA ASP A 352 -22.90 9.88 -16.93
C ASP A 352 -22.14 10.38 -15.69
N LEU A 353 -22.72 10.20 -14.50
CA LEU A 353 -21.99 10.41 -13.27
C LEU A 353 -20.95 9.29 -13.08
N ASP A 354 -21.35 8.05 -13.32
CA ASP A 354 -20.58 6.86 -12.99
C ASP A 354 -19.29 6.79 -13.77
N VAL A 355 -19.36 7.00 -15.09
CA VAL A 355 -18.16 7.11 -15.94
C VAL A 355 -17.28 8.27 -15.49
N THR A 356 -17.86 9.42 -15.11
CA THR A 356 -17.06 10.56 -14.62
C THR A 356 -16.39 10.27 -13.26
N VAL A 357 -17.01 9.48 -12.38
CA VAL A 357 -16.39 9.02 -11.14
C VAL A 357 -15.34 7.95 -11.41
N HIS A 358 -15.62 6.99 -12.30
CA HIS A 358 -14.73 5.90 -12.69
C HIS A 358 -13.40 6.44 -13.24
N GLU A 359 -13.43 7.35 -14.22
CA GLU A 359 -12.21 7.94 -14.79
C GLU A 359 -11.40 8.76 -13.78
N LEU A 360 -12.07 9.51 -12.90
CA LEU A 360 -11.39 10.25 -11.83
C LEU A 360 -10.79 9.31 -10.77
N THR A 361 -11.40 8.14 -10.55
CA THR A 361 -10.93 7.16 -9.58
C THR A 361 -9.65 6.44 -10.03
N HIS A 362 -9.42 6.29 -11.33
CA HIS A 362 -8.11 5.86 -11.83
C HIS A 362 -7.01 6.85 -11.43
N ALA A 363 -7.27 8.17 -11.52
CA ALA A 363 -6.34 9.19 -11.06
C ALA A 363 -6.10 9.13 -9.54
N VAL A 364 -7.15 8.96 -8.74
CA VAL A 364 -7.02 8.73 -7.28
C VAL A 364 -6.18 7.47 -6.99
N THR A 365 -6.36 6.41 -7.77
CA THR A 365 -5.61 5.15 -7.61
C THR A 365 -4.14 5.29 -8.04
N GLU A 366 -3.85 6.06 -9.10
CA GLU A 366 -2.48 6.41 -9.53
C GLU A 366 -1.71 7.20 -8.45
N HIS A 367 -2.40 8.14 -7.77
CA HIS A 367 -1.83 8.96 -6.71
C HIS A 367 -1.66 8.25 -5.35
N GLU A 368 -2.22 7.05 -5.17
CA GLU A 368 -2.29 6.34 -3.88
C GLU A 368 -1.56 4.97 -3.94
N SER A 369 -2.30 3.87 -4.13
CA SER A 369 -1.73 2.51 -4.22
C SER A 369 -0.91 2.26 -5.49
N ASN A 370 -1.17 3.04 -6.54
CA ASN A 370 -0.65 2.89 -7.90
C ASN A 370 -0.78 1.46 -8.44
N LEU A 371 -1.96 0.84 -8.25
CA LEU A 371 -2.29 -0.52 -8.72
C LEU A 371 -1.95 -0.69 -10.22
N THR A 372 -0.98 -1.56 -10.51
CA THR A 372 -0.53 -1.82 -11.89
C THR A 372 -1.70 -2.34 -12.72
N TYR A 373 -1.97 -1.66 -13.84
CA TYR A 373 -3.07 -1.95 -14.76
C TYR A 373 -2.82 -3.22 -15.61
N SER A 374 -2.70 -4.36 -14.92
CA SER A 374 -2.45 -5.69 -15.47
C SER A 374 -2.75 -6.76 -14.41
N GLY A 375 -3.25 -7.92 -14.82
CA GLY A 375 -3.53 -9.03 -13.91
C GLY A 375 -4.53 -8.68 -12.80
N GLU A 376 -4.39 -9.32 -11.63
CA GLU A 376 -5.27 -9.08 -10.47
C GLU A 376 -5.20 -7.63 -9.96
N SER A 377 -4.03 -6.98 -9.97
CA SER A 377 -3.91 -5.58 -9.58
C SER A 377 -4.64 -4.65 -10.55
N GLY A 378 -4.71 -5.02 -11.83
CA GLY A 378 -5.50 -4.30 -12.83
C GLY A 378 -7.00 -4.51 -12.64
N GLY A 379 -7.43 -5.74 -12.36
CA GLY A 379 -8.83 -6.01 -11.97
C GLY A 379 -9.24 -5.27 -10.69
N LEU A 380 -8.33 -5.10 -9.73
CA LEU A 380 -8.54 -4.25 -8.55
C LEU A 380 -8.58 -2.75 -8.88
N ASN A 381 -7.83 -2.28 -9.88
CA ASN A 381 -7.82 -0.87 -10.31
C ASN A 381 -9.16 -0.52 -10.98
N GLU A 382 -9.57 -1.29 -11.99
CA GLU A 382 -10.90 -1.26 -12.61
C GLU A 382 -12.03 -1.34 -11.57
N SER A 383 -11.94 -2.30 -10.64
CA SER A 383 -12.95 -2.48 -9.61
C SER A 383 -13.01 -1.29 -8.66
N MET A 384 -11.87 -0.66 -8.32
CA MET A 384 -11.88 0.54 -7.49
C MET A 384 -12.70 1.66 -8.15
N SER A 385 -12.53 1.83 -9.47
CA SER A 385 -13.25 2.83 -10.26
C SER A 385 -14.76 2.56 -10.36
N ASP A 386 -15.17 1.30 -10.57
CA ASP A 386 -16.58 0.90 -10.48
C ASP A 386 -17.16 1.07 -9.07
N ILE A 387 -16.40 0.72 -8.03
CA ILE A 387 -16.82 0.82 -6.64
C ILE A 387 -17.09 2.27 -6.23
N PHE A 388 -16.23 3.21 -6.64
CA PHE A 388 -16.45 4.61 -6.27
C PHE A 388 -17.60 5.26 -7.01
N ALA A 389 -17.93 4.82 -8.24
CA ALA A 389 -19.17 5.22 -8.91
C ALA A 389 -20.40 4.89 -8.04
N GLY A 390 -20.62 3.61 -7.73
CA GLY A 390 -21.74 3.17 -6.88
C GLY A 390 -21.71 3.75 -5.45
N VAL A 391 -20.53 4.02 -4.86
CA VAL A 391 -20.42 4.74 -3.58
C VAL A 391 -20.91 6.18 -3.71
N CYS A 392 -20.52 6.90 -4.76
CA CYS A 392 -20.91 8.29 -4.95
C CYS A 392 -22.39 8.43 -5.34
N GLU A 393 -22.91 7.54 -6.19
CA GLU A 393 -24.32 7.49 -6.58
C GLU A 393 -25.21 7.18 -5.35
N SER A 394 -24.84 6.19 -4.54
CA SER A 394 -25.49 5.85 -3.26
C SER A 394 -25.42 6.98 -2.22
N TYR A 395 -24.33 7.76 -2.20
CA TYR A 395 -24.22 8.97 -1.39
C TYR A 395 -25.21 10.05 -1.86
N PHE A 396 -25.33 10.28 -3.17
CA PHE A 396 -26.23 11.29 -3.73
C PHE A 396 -27.72 11.00 -3.56
N THR A 397 -28.12 9.77 -3.24
CA THR A 397 -29.52 9.49 -2.80
C THR A 397 -29.85 10.10 -1.43
N GLY A 398 -28.85 10.58 -0.69
CA GLY A 398 -28.99 11.11 0.68
C GLY A 398 -29.43 10.07 1.71
N THR A 399 -29.47 8.79 1.32
CA THR A 399 -30.03 7.68 2.11
C THR A 399 -29.17 6.42 2.11
N TRP A 400 -28.03 6.42 1.40
CA TRP A 400 -27.18 5.23 1.17
C TRP A 400 -27.99 4.07 0.59
N ALA A 401 -28.67 4.33 -0.53
CA ALA A 401 -29.51 3.35 -1.19
C ALA A 401 -28.71 2.13 -1.69
N THR A 402 -29.40 1.02 -1.86
CA THR A 402 -28.90 -0.21 -2.49
C THR A 402 -29.89 -0.67 -3.58
N THR A 403 -30.37 0.27 -4.38
CA THR A 403 -31.14 0.04 -5.61
C THR A 403 -30.29 -0.69 -6.67
N PRO A 404 -30.88 -1.20 -7.77
CA PRO A 404 -30.12 -1.81 -8.86
C PRO A 404 -29.08 -0.85 -9.47
N ASP A 405 -29.43 0.42 -9.65
CA ASP A 405 -28.59 1.51 -10.19
C ASP A 405 -27.20 1.54 -9.53
N ILE A 406 -27.16 1.51 -8.20
CA ILE A 406 -25.95 1.48 -7.31
C ILE A 406 -24.96 0.34 -7.63
N PHE A 407 -25.40 -0.64 -8.42
CA PHE A 407 -24.63 -1.81 -8.83
C PHE A 407 -24.65 -2.03 -10.36
N MET A 408 -25.15 -1.06 -11.13
CA MET A 408 -24.91 -0.96 -12.56
C MET A 408 -23.67 -0.06 -12.77
N ILE A 409 -23.24 0.10 -14.02
CA ILE A 409 -22.21 1.06 -14.44
C ILE A 409 -22.60 1.52 -15.85
N GLY A 410 -22.87 2.81 -16.02
CA GLY A 410 -23.06 3.43 -17.33
C GLY A 410 -24.46 3.28 -17.95
N GLU A 411 -25.45 2.82 -17.20
CA GLU A 411 -26.85 2.63 -17.65
C GLU A 411 -27.56 3.94 -18.07
N ASP A 412 -27.11 5.11 -17.60
CA ASP A 412 -27.61 6.43 -18.04
C ASP A 412 -27.18 6.74 -19.51
N ILE A 413 -26.18 6.03 -20.05
CA ILE A 413 -25.61 6.25 -21.41
C ILE A 413 -25.50 5.02 -22.32
N TRP A 414 -25.53 3.80 -21.78
CA TRP A 414 -25.25 2.56 -22.50
C TRP A 414 -26.43 2.12 -23.36
N THR A 415 -26.14 1.55 -24.54
CA THR A 415 -27.11 0.92 -25.47
C THR A 415 -28.51 1.56 -25.50
N PRO A 416 -28.65 2.84 -25.88
CA PRO A 416 -29.85 3.68 -25.65
C PRO A 416 -31.16 3.25 -26.37
N ALA A 417 -31.17 2.11 -27.05
CA ALA A 417 -32.35 1.46 -27.62
C ALA A 417 -32.83 0.24 -26.81
N THR A 418 -32.01 -0.24 -25.87
CA THR A 418 -32.35 -1.20 -24.83
C THR A 418 -32.72 -0.41 -23.55
N ALA A 419 -33.26 -1.08 -22.53
CA ALA A 419 -33.68 -0.41 -21.29
C ALA A 419 -33.40 -1.30 -20.07
N ASN A 420 -32.85 -0.70 -19.02
CA ASN A 420 -32.42 -1.36 -17.78
C ASN A 420 -31.26 -2.36 -17.97
N ASP A 421 -30.41 -2.12 -18.98
CA ASP A 421 -29.09 -2.71 -19.14
C ASP A 421 -27.98 -1.64 -18.96
N ALA A 422 -26.75 -2.12 -18.75
CA ALA A 422 -25.57 -1.34 -18.37
C ALA A 422 -24.30 -1.99 -18.96
N LEU A 423 -23.17 -1.30 -18.89
CA LEU A 423 -21.87 -1.82 -19.35
C LEU A 423 -21.37 -2.97 -18.48
N ARG A 424 -21.52 -2.85 -17.14
CA ARG A 424 -21.18 -3.88 -16.15
C ARG A 424 -22.25 -3.93 -15.05
N TYR A 425 -22.27 -5.02 -14.29
CA TYR A 425 -23.17 -5.19 -13.14
C TYR A 425 -22.38 -5.71 -11.92
N MET A 426 -22.23 -4.89 -10.90
CA MET A 426 -21.46 -5.25 -9.70
C MET A 426 -22.10 -6.37 -8.88
N ASP A 427 -23.43 -6.48 -8.88
CA ASP A 427 -24.15 -7.45 -8.04
C ASP A 427 -24.46 -8.79 -8.70
N ASP A 428 -24.28 -8.89 -10.02
CA ASP A 428 -24.28 -10.14 -10.78
C ASP A 428 -23.34 -10.01 -12.01
N PRO A 429 -22.00 -9.99 -11.83
CA PRO A 429 -21.04 -9.68 -12.89
C PRO A 429 -21.26 -10.45 -14.20
N ALA A 430 -21.50 -11.76 -14.10
CA ALA A 430 -21.74 -12.63 -15.25
C ALA A 430 -23.11 -12.38 -15.96
N LYS A 431 -23.82 -11.28 -15.67
CA LYS A 431 -25.00 -10.78 -16.40
C LYS A 431 -24.61 -10.05 -17.69
N ASP A 432 -23.42 -9.42 -17.77
CA ASP A 432 -22.89 -8.87 -19.02
C ASP A 432 -22.42 -9.97 -20.00
N GLY A 433 -22.19 -11.18 -19.49
CA GLY A 433 -21.79 -12.37 -20.25
C GLY A 433 -20.28 -12.58 -20.39
N VAL A 434 -19.45 -11.71 -19.81
CA VAL A 434 -17.98 -11.74 -19.90
C VAL A 434 -17.26 -11.57 -18.55
N SER A 435 -17.82 -10.82 -17.61
CA SER A 435 -17.20 -10.55 -16.31
C SER A 435 -17.28 -11.73 -15.34
N LEU A 436 -16.24 -11.89 -14.52
CA LEU A 436 -16.12 -12.96 -13.55
C LEU A 436 -16.84 -12.62 -12.25
N ASP A 437 -17.62 -13.57 -11.73
CA ASP A 437 -18.23 -13.53 -10.39
C ASP A 437 -17.40 -14.30 -9.33
N TYR A 438 -16.43 -15.12 -9.76
CA TYR A 438 -15.81 -16.15 -8.93
C TYR A 438 -14.31 -16.32 -9.22
N TYR A 439 -13.46 -16.09 -8.21
CA TYR A 439 -12.00 -16.09 -8.32
C TYR A 439 -11.38 -17.41 -8.83
N PRO A 440 -11.86 -18.61 -8.47
CA PRO A 440 -11.36 -19.86 -9.06
C PRO A 440 -11.57 -20.03 -10.58
N ASP A 441 -12.38 -19.18 -11.23
CA ASP A 441 -12.50 -19.12 -12.70
C ASP A 441 -11.50 -18.12 -13.33
N TYR A 442 -10.69 -17.42 -12.52
CA TYR A 442 -9.62 -16.54 -12.98
C TYR A 442 -8.40 -17.33 -13.48
N GLY A 443 -7.91 -16.94 -14.65
CA GLY A 443 -6.77 -17.52 -15.35
C GLY A 443 -6.01 -16.50 -16.19
N GLY A 444 -6.02 -15.23 -15.77
CA GLY A 444 -5.40 -14.12 -16.53
C GLY A 444 -6.33 -13.44 -17.53
N GLN A 445 -7.64 -13.38 -17.24
CA GLN A 445 -8.59 -12.55 -17.99
C GLN A 445 -8.22 -11.06 -17.92
N ASP A 446 -8.78 -10.30 -18.86
CA ASP A 446 -8.66 -8.85 -18.92
C ASP A 446 -9.12 -8.16 -17.62
N VAL A 447 -8.59 -6.97 -17.37
CA VAL A 447 -8.84 -6.17 -16.16
C VAL A 447 -10.32 -5.81 -16.02
N HIS A 448 -10.98 -5.40 -17.12
CA HIS A 448 -12.39 -4.98 -17.12
C HIS A 448 -13.36 -6.15 -16.82
N TYR A 449 -12.91 -7.40 -16.97
CA TYR A 449 -13.72 -8.61 -16.71
C TYR A 449 -13.37 -9.27 -15.37
N SER A 450 -12.12 -9.14 -14.91
CA SER A 450 -11.68 -9.65 -13.61
C SER A 450 -12.06 -8.73 -12.44
N SER A 451 -12.32 -7.45 -12.71
CA SER A 451 -12.90 -6.49 -11.75
C SER A 451 -14.20 -6.97 -11.10
N GLY A 452 -15.02 -7.72 -11.84
CA GLY A 452 -16.27 -8.31 -11.37
C GLY A 452 -16.16 -9.06 -10.04
N ILE A 453 -15.03 -9.72 -9.78
CA ILE A 453 -14.76 -10.44 -8.53
C ILE A 453 -14.76 -9.49 -7.33
N SER A 454 -14.15 -8.31 -7.47
CA SER A 454 -14.06 -7.29 -6.41
C SER A 454 -15.30 -6.39 -6.39
N ASN A 455 -15.93 -6.12 -7.54
CA ASN A 455 -17.21 -5.44 -7.62
C ASN A 455 -18.30 -6.20 -6.84
N LEU A 456 -18.32 -7.53 -6.97
CA LEU A 456 -19.24 -8.37 -6.21
C LEU A 456 -18.90 -8.38 -4.71
N VAL A 457 -17.64 -8.25 -4.30
CA VAL A 457 -17.30 -8.03 -2.89
C VAL A 457 -17.93 -6.73 -2.37
N PHE A 458 -17.87 -5.63 -3.11
CA PHE A 458 -18.55 -4.39 -2.73
C PHE A 458 -20.08 -4.55 -2.66
N ALA A 459 -20.70 -5.13 -3.70
CA ALA A 459 -22.15 -5.35 -3.70
C ALA A 459 -22.60 -6.21 -2.51
N MET A 460 -21.88 -7.30 -2.23
CA MET A 460 -22.14 -8.18 -1.09
C MET A 460 -21.91 -7.51 0.26
N LEU A 461 -20.95 -6.60 0.41
CA LEU A 461 -20.79 -5.79 1.62
C LEU A 461 -21.93 -4.77 1.78
N SER A 462 -22.34 -4.15 0.68
CA SER A 462 -23.36 -3.10 0.67
C SER A 462 -24.74 -3.63 1.04
N LYS A 463 -25.21 -4.73 0.44
CA LYS A 463 -26.57 -5.29 0.67
C LYS A 463 -26.63 -6.67 1.34
N GLY A 464 -25.51 -7.35 1.54
CA GLY A 464 -25.46 -8.69 2.14
C GLY A 464 -26.10 -9.79 1.29
N GLY A 465 -26.29 -10.96 1.89
CA GLY A 465 -26.96 -12.11 1.27
C GLY A 465 -26.01 -13.27 0.96
N THR A 466 -26.26 -14.00 -0.13
CA THR A 466 -25.40 -15.10 -0.64
C THR A 466 -25.02 -14.84 -2.10
N HIS A 467 -23.96 -15.49 -2.59
CA HIS A 467 -23.48 -15.36 -3.96
C HIS A 467 -24.64 -15.45 -4.99
N PRO A 468 -24.78 -14.49 -5.94
CA PRO A 468 -25.95 -14.38 -6.82
C PRO A 468 -26.22 -15.67 -7.63
N ARG A 469 -25.15 -16.30 -8.12
CA ARG A 469 -25.19 -17.56 -8.87
C ARG A 469 -24.89 -18.82 -8.06
N GLY A 470 -24.86 -18.72 -6.72
CA GLY A 470 -24.68 -19.87 -5.81
C GLY A 470 -23.34 -20.62 -5.93
N LYS A 471 -22.26 -19.99 -6.40
CA LYS A 471 -20.91 -20.61 -6.49
C LYS A 471 -20.39 -21.05 -5.11
N THR A 472 -20.80 -20.34 -4.05
CA THR A 472 -20.47 -20.63 -2.65
C THR A 472 -21.73 -20.57 -1.77
N THR A 473 -21.61 -21.09 -0.55
CA THR A 473 -22.68 -21.08 0.47
C THR A 473 -22.43 -20.06 1.59
N ASN A 474 -21.52 -19.10 1.39
CA ASN A 474 -21.21 -18.07 2.37
C ASN A 474 -22.33 -17.01 2.41
N THR A 475 -22.79 -16.68 3.61
CA THR A 475 -23.74 -15.59 3.86
C THR A 475 -23.00 -14.37 4.39
N VAL A 476 -23.09 -13.25 3.67
CA VAL A 476 -22.42 -11.99 3.97
C VAL A 476 -23.37 -11.09 4.77
N PRO A 477 -22.99 -10.62 5.97
CA PRO A 477 -23.71 -9.55 6.66
C PRO A 477 -23.61 -8.22 5.90
N ALA A 478 -24.74 -7.55 5.70
CA ALA A 478 -24.75 -6.20 5.12
C ALA A 478 -24.15 -5.17 6.10
N ILE A 479 -23.26 -4.32 5.61
CA ILE A 479 -22.67 -3.19 6.36
C ILE A 479 -23.03 -1.82 5.76
N GLY A 480 -23.62 -1.80 4.57
CA GLY A 480 -24.06 -0.60 3.85
C GLY A 480 -22.97 0.03 2.97
N PRO A 481 -23.35 0.71 1.86
CA PRO A 481 -22.41 1.34 0.93
C PRO A 481 -21.39 2.28 1.60
N GLU A 482 -21.80 3.06 2.61
CA GLU A 482 -20.89 3.95 3.33
C GLU A 482 -19.70 3.19 3.94
N LYS A 483 -19.97 2.11 4.68
CA LYS A 483 -18.91 1.35 5.36
C LYS A 483 -18.08 0.57 4.37
N ALA A 484 -18.71 -0.01 3.35
CA ALA A 484 -17.99 -0.68 2.27
C ALA A 484 -17.02 0.28 1.56
N GLY A 485 -17.50 1.45 1.13
CA GLY A 485 -16.69 2.50 0.50
C GLY A 485 -15.58 3.04 1.40
N ARG A 486 -15.82 3.24 2.71
CA ARG A 486 -14.78 3.64 3.68
C ARG A 486 -13.69 2.57 3.83
N ILE A 487 -14.02 1.28 3.80
CA ILE A 487 -13.06 0.18 3.85
C ILE A 487 -12.22 0.12 2.57
N PHE A 488 -12.85 0.22 1.39
CA PHE A 488 -12.14 0.27 0.11
C PHE A 488 -11.23 1.52 0.01
N TYR A 489 -11.71 2.70 0.43
CA TYR A 489 -10.90 3.92 0.47
C TYR A 489 -9.67 3.78 1.37
N TYR A 490 -9.86 3.31 2.61
CA TYR A 490 -8.74 3.11 3.54
C TYR A 490 -7.74 2.08 2.99
N ALA A 491 -8.23 0.98 2.41
CA ALA A 491 -7.37 -0.03 1.80
C ALA A 491 -6.55 0.53 0.63
N ASN A 492 -7.17 1.28 -0.29
CA ASN A 492 -6.51 1.90 -1.44
C ASN A 492 -5.45 2.94 -1.04
N THR A 493 -5.68 3.69 0.04
CA THR A 493 -4.83 4.80 0.48
C THR A 493 -3.74 4.43 1.49
N ASN A 494 -3.92 3.33 2.25
CA ASN A 494 -3.01 2.99 3.37
C ASN A 494 -2.34 1.61 3.27
N LEU A 495 -2.87 0.66 2.50
CA LEU A 495 -2.49 -0.76 2.60
C LEU A 495 -2.23 -1.44 1.24
N PHE A 496 -2.94 -1.03 0.19
CA PHE A 496 -2.71 -1.53 -1.16
C PHE A 496 -1.39 -0.99 -1.71
N THR A 497 -0.80 -1.77 -2.61
CA THR A 497 0.43 -1.46 -3.33
C THR A 497 0.29 -1.81 -4.81
N ALA A 498 1.23 -1.34 -5.64
CA ALA A 498 1.18 -1.49 -7.09
C ALA A 498 1.04 -2.94 -7.61
N SER A 499 1.33 -3.97 -6.80
CA SER A 499 1.22 -5.38 -7.18
C SER A 499 0.28 -6.19 -6.27
N THR A 500 -0.77 -5.56 -5.73
CA THR A 500 -1.75 -6.22 -4.84
C THR A 500 -2.55 -7.28 -5.62
N THR A 501 -2.61 -8.51 -5.10
CA THR A 501 -3.50 -9.58 -5.62
C THR A 501 -4.85 -9.59 -4.91
N PHE A 502 -5.88 -10.27 -5.43
CA PHE A 502 -7.18 -10.38 -4.76
C PHE A 502 -7.06 -11.03 -3.36
N GLU A 503 -6.17 -12.03 -3.24
CA GLU A 503 -5.86 -12.66 -1.94
C GLU A 503 -5.22 -11.68 -0.95
N GLN A 504 -4.33 -10.79 -1.40
CA GLN A 504 -3.74 -9.75 -0.55
C GLN A 504 -4.77 -8.66 -0.21
N ALA A 505 -5.55 -8.22 -1.19
CA ALA A 505 -6.61 -7.23 -1.04
C ALA A 505 -7.61 -7.64 0.06
N LYS A 506 -7.96 -8.93 0.14
CA LYS A 506 -8.75 -9.50 1.24
C LYS A 506 -8.14 -9.24 2.61
N THR A 507 -6.86 -9.53 2.82
CA THR A 507 -6.21 -9.29 4.12
C THR A 507 -6.09 -7.81 4.44
N TYR A 508 -5.75 -6.97 3.44
CA TYR A 508 -5.67 -5.53 3.63
C TYR A 508 -7.05 -4.91 3.92
N MET A 509 -8.12 -5.35 3.27
CA MET A 509 -9.47 -4.89 3.60
C MET A 509 -9.96 -5.34 4.97
N VAL A 510 -9.57 -6.54 5.44
CA VAL A 510 -9.83 -6.95 6.83
C VAL A 510 -9.09 -6.01 7.79
N GLN A 511 -7.81 -5.73 7.56
CA GLN A 511 -7.04 -4.77 8.36
C GLN A 511 -7.64 -3.36 8.33
N ALA A 512 -8.14 -2.90 7.17
CA ALA A 512 -8.84 -1.62 7.03
C ALA A 512 -10.13 -1.58 7.87
N ALA A 513 -10.94 -2.64 7.82
CA ALA A 513 -12.14 -2.76 8.64
C ALA A 513 -11.80 -2.83 10.15
N GLU A 514 -10.73 -3.51 10.53
CA GLU A 514 -10.26 -3.55 11.93
C GLU A 514 -9.67 -2.22 12.41
N ALA A 515 -9.04 -1.45 11.53
CA ALA A 515 -8.55 -0.09 11.83
C ALA A 515 -9.69 0.93 11.98
N LEU A 516 -10.74 0.82 11.17
CA LEU A 516 -11.90 1.72 11.19
C LEU A 516 -12.93 1.38 12.28
N TYR A 517 -13.15 0.08 12.56
CA TYR A 517 -14.27 -0.41 13.38
C TYR A 517 -13.86 -1.34 14.53
N GLY A 518 -12.56 -1.65 14.66
CA GLY A 518 -11.99 -2.48 15.72
C GLY A 518 -11.75 -3.95 15.32
N VAL A 519 -10.76 -4.57 15.98
CA VAL A 519 -10.36 -5.97 15.78
C VAL A 519 -11.53 -6.91 16.09
N GLY A 520 -11.83 -7.83 15.17
CA GLY A 520 -12.96 -8.75 15.28
C GLY A 520 -14.35 -8.10 15.14
N SER A 521 -14.44 -6.91 14.53
CA SER A 521 -15.70 -6.21 14.26
C SER A 521 -16.64 -6.98 13.32
N ALA A 522 -17.92 -6.56 13.31
CA ALA A 522 -18.91 -7.08 12.36
C ALA A 522 -18.50 -6.77 10.91
N GLU A 523 -17.86 -5.62 10.71
CA GLU A 523 -17.31 -5.14 9.45
C GLU A 523 -16.13 -6.00 8.97
N ALA A 524 -15.15 -6.29 9.84
CA ALA A 524 -14.06 -7.21 9.52
C ALA A 524 -14.55 -8.64 9.23
N THR A 525 -15.62 -9.06 9.92
CA THR A 525 -16.32 -10.32 9.65
C THR A 525 -17.03 -10.29 8.29
N ALA A 526 -17.72 -9.21 7.94
CA ALA A 526 -18.39 -9.05 6.65
C ALA A 526 -17.41 -9.05 5.48
N VAL A 527 -16.27 -8.35 5.59
CA VAL A 527 -15.18 -8.40 4.59
C VAL A 527 -14.64 -9.82 4.45
N THR A 528 -14.44 -10.52 5.56
CA THR A 528 -13.96 -11.91 5.56
C THR A 528 -14.93 -12.85 4.82
N GLU A 529 -16.24 -12.70 5.00
CA GLU A 529 -17.25 -13.51 4.31
C GLU A 529 -17.50 -13.06 2.87
N ALA A 530 -17.44 -11.76 2.54
CA ALA A 530 -17.61 -11.25 1.18
C ALA A 530 -16.52 -11.79 0.24
N TRP A 531 -15.25 -11.72 0.65
CA TRP A 531 -14.15 -12.29 -0.12
C TRP A 531 -14.20 -13.83 -0.21
N LYS A 532 -14.74 -14.53 0.81
CA LYS A 532 -15.03 -15.98 0.69
C LYS A 532 -16.18 -16.25 -0.29
N CYS A 533 -17.17 -15.37 -0.33
CA CYS A 533 -18.36 -15.50 -1.18
C CYS A 533 -17.97 -15.59 -2.67
N VAL A 534 -17.04 -14.74 -3.11
CA VAL A 534 -16.46 -14.74 -4.46
C VAL A 534 -15.30 -15.75 -4.65
N GLY A 535 -15.09 -16.67 -3.70
CA GLY A 535 -14.14 -17.78 -3.82
C GLY A 535 -12.67 -17.46 -3.54
N VAL A 536 -12.31 -16.23 -3.18
CA VAL A 536 -10.92 -15.89 -2.79
C VAL A 536 -10.59 -16.60 -1.47
N PRO A 537 -9.48 -17.37 -1.39
CA PRO A 537 -9.08 -18.08 -0.17
C PRO A 537 -8.59 -17.11 0.92
N ALA A 538 -8.05 -17.60 2.03
CA ALA A 538 -7.18 -16.75 2.85
C ALA A 538 -5.80 -16.68 2.17
N PRO A 539 -5.14 -15.51 2.06
CA PRO A 539 -3.86 -15.41 1.41
C PRO A 539 -2.80 -16.32 2.06
N PRO A 540 -1.78 -16.76 1.30
CA PRO A 540 -0.60 -17.38 1.88
C PRO A 540 0.01 -16.41 2.92
N PRO A 541 0.14 -16.82 4.19
CA PRO A 541 0.64 -15.94 5.24
C PRO A 541 2.07 -15.48 4.99
N VAL A 542 2.37 -14.24 5.37
CA VAL A 542 3.67 -13.58 5.14
C VAL A 542 4.82 -14.46 5.67
N THR A 543 5.77 -14.77 4.78
CA THR A 543 6.90 -15.67 5.08
C THR A 543 8.18 -14.90 5.28
N THR A 544 9.02 -15.35 6.23
CA THR A 544 10.39 -14.85 6.39
C THR A 544 11.37 -15.72 5.59
N PRO A 545 12.13 -15.19 4.63
CA PRO A 545 13.07 -15.98 3.85
C PRO A 545 14.27 -16.44 4.72
N LEU A 546 14.61 -17.72 4.60
CA LEU A 546 15.78 -18.36 5.21
C LEU A 546 16.97 -18.29 4.26
N THR A 547 18.17 -18.21 4.82
CA THR A 547 19.43 -18.36 4.07
C THR A 547 19.97 -19.76 4.29
N ASN A 548 20.43 -20.43 3.22
CA ASN A 548 20.94 -21.80 3.29
C ASN A 548 22.03 -21.97 4.37
N GLY A 549 21.82 -22.91 5.29
CA GLY A 549 22.75 -23.24 6.37
C GLY A 549 22.71 -22.28 7.57
N VAL A 550 21.96 -21.18 7.51
CA VAL A 550 21.82 -20.18 8.57
C VAL A 550 20.62 -20.51 9.46
N ALA A 551 20.79 -20.36 10.77
CA ALA A 551 19.71 -20.53 11.74
C ALA A 551 19.07 -19.18 12.10
N VAL A 552 17.73 -19.16 12.24
CA VAL A 552 16.96 -18.03 12.77
C VAL A 552 16.37 -18.37 14.13
N SER A 553 16.31 -17.40 15.05
CA SER A 553 15.74 -17.60 16.40
C SER A 553 14.21 -17.47 16.41
N LEU A 554 13.56 -18.29 17.22
CA LEU A 554 12.10 -18.40 17.29
C LEU A 554 11.59 -18.31 18.74
N SER A 555 10.51 -17.54 18.91
CA SER A 555 9.66 -17.51 20.11
C SER A 555 8.22 -17.21 19.70
N GLY A 556 7.24 -17.79 20.38
CA GLY A 556 5.81 -17.60 20.10
C GLY A 556 4.90 -18.17 21.20
N SER A 557 3.65 -17.73 21.24
CA SER A 557 2.63 -18.28 22.15
C SER A 557 2.08 -19.62 21.65
N SER A 558 1.42 -20.37 22.53
CA SER A 558 0.55 -21.48 22.10
C SER A 558 -0.47 -20.97 21.06
N GLY A 559 -0.72 -21.79 20.04
CA GLY A 559 -1.57 -21.45 18.88
C GLY A 559 -0.94 -20.51 17.85
N SER A 560 0.22 -19.89 18.14
CA SER A 560 0.88 -19.00 17.18
C SER A 560 1.53 -19.77 16.03
N LYS A 561 1.46 -19.21 14.82
CA LYS A 561 2.05 -19.78 13.61
C LYS A 561 3.00 -18.77 12.99
N LYS A 562 4.20 -19.20 12.65
CA LYS A 562 5.18 -18.41 11.89
C LYS A 562 5.55 -19.15 10.62
N TYR A 563 5.75 -18.41 9.54
CA TYR A 563 5.97 -18.96 8.22
C TYR A 563 7.32 -18.52 7.66
N TYR A 564 8.00 -19.44 7.00
CA TYR A 564 9.32 -19.24 6.44
C TYR A 564 9.41 -19.85 5.04
N THR A 565 10.34 -19.36 4.23
CA THR A 565 10.60 -19.86 2.87
C THR A 565 12.09 -20.12 2.66
N LEU A 566 12.42 -21.07 1.79
CA LEU A 566 13.79 -21.31 1.32
C LEU A 566 13.75 -21.65 -0.17
N GLU A 567 14.47 -20.87 -0.98
CA GLU A 567 14.70 -21.20 -2.39
C GLU A 567 15.76 -22.29 -2.51
N VAL A 568 15.39 -23.41 -3.12
CA VAL A 568 16.27 -24.57 -3.34
C VAL A 568 16.63 -24.66 -4.82
N PRO A 569 17.91 -24.53 -5.21
CA PRO A 569 18.35 -24.67 -6.59
C PRO A 569 18.12 -26.08 -7.15
N ALA A 570 18.19 -26.24 -8.46
CA ALA A 570 18.20 -27.57 -9.09
C ALA A 570 19.45 -28.39 -8.72
N GLY A 571 19.35 -29.71 -8.82
CA GLY A 571 20.47 -30.65 -8.71
C GLY A 571 21.03 -30.91 -7.30
N GLN A 572 20.38 -30.40 -6.25
CA GLN A 572 20.77 -30.71 -4.87
C GLN A 572 20.48 -32.18 -4.54
N SER A 573 21.39 -32.85 -3.83
CA SER A 573 21.20 -34.22 -3.36
C SER A 573 20.35 -34.32 -2.09
N SER A 574 20.33 -33.26 -1.28
CA SER A 574 19.60 -33.21 -0.01
C SER A 574 19.08 -31.82 0.32
N LEU A 575 18.02 -31.81 1.14
CA LEU A 575 17.47 -30.67 1.86
C LEU A 575 17.05 -31.16 3.25
N ALA A 576 17.25 -30.34 4.28
CA ALA A 576 16.71 -30.56 5.61
C ALA A 576 16.22 -29.24 6.22
N PHE A 577 15.15 -29.31 6.99
CA PHE A 577 14.78 -28.25 7.94
C PHE A 577 14.91 -28.80 9.35
N ASP A 578 15.77 -28.17 10.15
CA ASP A 578 16.08 -28.53 11.52
C ASP A 578 15.52 -27.47 12.47
N MET A 579 14.84 -27.90 13.54
CA MET A 579 14.56 -27.08 14.71
C MET A 579 15.26 -27.64 15.95
N SER A 580 15.80 -26.76 16.79
CA SER A 580 16.42 -27.16 18.05
C SER A 580 16.49 -26.04 19.09
N GLY A 581 16.64 -26.42 20.37
CA GLY A 581 16.93 -25.50 21.47
C GLY A 581 15.72 -24.78 22.07
N GLY A 582 15.99 -23.83 22.96
CA GLY A 582 14.96 -23.06 23.66
C GLY A 582 14.16 -23.87 24.68
N SER A 583 12.98 -23.35 25.02
CA SER A 583 11.97 -23.98 25.87
C SER A 583 10.60 -23.99 25.18
N GLY A 584 9.65 -24.76 25.73
CA GLY A 584 8.30 -24.92 25.17
C GLY A 584 8.22 -26.02 24.11
N ASP A 585 7.18 -25.94 23.27
CA ASP A 585 6.81 -26.97 22.30
C ASP A 585 6.28 -26.33 21.02
N ALA A 586 6.93 -26.61 19.89
CA ALA A 586 6.69 -25.98 18.60
C ALA A 586 6.89 -26.97 17.45
N ASP A 587 5.78 -27.34 16.80
CA ASP A 587 5.75 -28.27 15.67
C ASP A 587 6.36 -27.64 14.40
N LEU A 588 7.11 -28.43 13.65
CA LEU A 588 7.59 -28.15 12.30
C LEU A 588 6.66 -28.81 11.26
N TYR A 589 6.23 -28.02 10.28
CA TYR A 589 5.57 -28.50 9.08
C TYR A 589 6.29 -27.94 7.85
N VAL A 590 6.54 -28.77 6.83
CA VAL A 590 7.24 -28.36 5.60
C VAL A 590 6.45 -28.80 4.37
N LYS A 591 6.41 -27.96 3.32
CA LYS A 591 5.81 -28.29 2.02
C LYS A 591 6.50 -27.56 0.85
N PHE A 592 6.67 -28.24 -0.27
CA PHE A 592 7.16 -27.66 -1.52
C PHE A 592 6.04 -26.92 -2.28
N GLY A 593 6.34 -25.75 -2.84
CA GLY A 593 5.47 -25.01 -3.77
C GLY A 593 4.23 -24.34 -3.18
N ALA A 594 3.79 -24.70 -1.97
CA ALA A 594 2.65 -24.11 -1.28
C ALA A 594 2.84 -24.10 0.24
N VAL A 595 2.19 -23.15 0.93
CA VAL A 595 2.23 -23.04 2.40
C VAL A 595 1.62 -24.29 3.06
N PRO A 596 2.32 -24.95 4.01
CA PRO A 596 1.76 -26.09 4.73
C PRO A 596 0.65 -25.68 5.72
N THR A 597 -0.32 -26.57 5.89
CA THR A 597 -1.38 -26.48 6.91
C THR A 597 -1.24 -27.62 7.92
N SER A 598 -2.10 -27.66 8.95
CA SER A 598 -2.16 -28.80 9.88
C SER A 598 -2.67 -30.10 9.23
N THR A 599 -3.17 -30.07 7.99
CA THR A 599 -3.72 -31.21 7.25
C THR A 599 -3.08 -31.45 5.87
N SER A 600 -2.23 -30.54 5.40
CA SER A 600 -1.53 -30.62 4.11
C SER A 600 -0.08 -30.17 4.26
N TYR A 601 0.84 -31.13 4.23
CA TYR A 601 2.28 -30.96 4.39
C TYR A 601 3.00 -32.13 3.71
N ASP A 602 4.27 -31.94 3.38
CA ASP A 602 5.14 -33.01 2.86
C ASP A 602 5.98 -33.66 3.99
N CYS A 603 6.17 -32.93 5.09
CA CYS A 603 6.73 -33.46 6.33
C CYS A 603 6.13 -32.78 7.58
N ARG A 604 5.90 -33.58 8.61
CA ARG A 604 5.66 -33.19 10.02
C ARG A 604 6.32 -34.25 10.92
N PRO A 605 7.27 -33.93 11.81
CA PRO A 605 8.01 -34.93 12.58
C PRO A 605 7.27 -35.64 13.72
N TYR A 606 6.19 -35.05 14.26
CA TYR A 606 5.45 -35.59 15.43
C TYR A 606 6.33 -35.79 16.68
N ALA A 607 7.30 -34.89 16.92
CA ALA A 607 8.07 -34.92 18.16
C ALA A 607 7.29 -34.25 19.30
N SER A 608 7.97 -34.02 20.42
CA SER A 608 7.51 -33.12 21.49
C SER A 608 8.68 -32.27 21.99
N GLY A 609 8.43 -30.99 22.16
CA GLY A 609 9.47 -29.98 22.31
C GLY A 609 10.08 -29.56 20.98
N ASN A 610 10.82 -28.45 20.97
CA ASN A 610 11.34 -27.77 19.77
C ASN A 610 12.44 -28.54 18.98
N ALA A 611 12.58 -29.86 19.13
CA ALA A 611 13.66 -30.68 18.56
C ALA A 611 13.14 -31.51 17.39
N GLU A 612 13.03 -30.89 16.22
CA GLU A 612 12.32 -31.44 15.06
C GLU A 612 13.22 -31.44 13.80
N ASN A 613 13.04 -32.42 12.91
CA ASN A 613 13.83 -32.55 11.67
C ASN A 613 12.95 -33.04 10.52
N CYS A 614 12.98 -32.32 9.39
CA CYS A 614 12.30 -32.69 8.14
C CYS A 614 13.33 -32.86 7.01
N PRO A 615 13.76 -34.11 6.68
CA PRO A 615 14.78 -34.39 5.69
C PRO A 615 14.16 -34.83 4.34
N PHE A 616 14.77 -34.40 3.24
CA PHE A 616 14.37 -34.69 1.86
C PHE A 616 15.59 -35.06 1.02
N THR A 617 15.47 -36.11 0.21
CA THR A 617 16.52 -36.55 -0.74
C THR A 617 16.12 -36.16 -2.15
N ASN A 618 17.09 -35.67 -2.95
CA ASN A 618 16.88 -35.11 -4.29
C ASN A 618 15.69 -34.13 -4.38
N PRO A 619 15.64 -33.08 -3.53
CA PRO A 619 14.52 -32.14 -3.45
C PRO A 619 14.17 -31.48 -4.79
N ALA A 620 12.88 -31.16 -4.97
CA ALA A 620 12.42 -30.31 -6.06
C ALA A 620 13.01 -28.89 -5.95
N ALA A 621 13.25 -28.27 -7.11
CA ALA A 621 13.80 -26.93 -7.20
C ALA A 621 12.71 -25.86 -7.11
N GLY A 622 13.00 -24.73 -6.46
CA GLY A 622 12.08 -23.62 -6.20
C GLY A 622 11.75 -23.46 -4.71
N THR A 623 10.63 -22.79 -4.42
CA THR A 623 10.25 -22.39 -3.07
C THR A 623 9.79 -23.57 -2.20
N TRP A 624 10.50 -23.77 -1.08
CA TRP A 624 10.04 -24.62 0.02
C TRP A 624 9.49 -23.76 1.15
N TYR A 625 8.27 -24.06 1.59
CA TYR A 625 7.56 -23.36 2.66
C TYR A 625 7.62 -24.15 3.96
N VAL A 626 7.74 -23.42 5.07
CA VAL A 626 7.79 -23.96 6.42
C VAL A 626 6.77 -23.24 7.28
N MET A 627 6.02 -23.97 8.10
CA MET A 627 5.21 -23.44 9.20
C MET A 627 5.76 -23.97 10.52
N VAL A 628 6.04 -23.06 11.44
CA VAL A 628 6.32 -23.35 12.85
C VAL A 628 5.05 -23.05 13.64
N ASN A 629 4.45 -24.07 14.27
CA ASN A 629 3.19 -23.99 15.01
C ASN A 629 3.45 -24.22 16.50
N GLY A 630 3.30 -23.20 17.34
CA GLY A 630 3.46 -23.31 18.78
C GLY A 630 2.37 -24.18 19.39
N TYR A 631 2.67 -25.45 19.67
CA TYR A 631 1.76 -26.34 20.40
C TYR A 631 1.56 -25.80 21.82
N SER A 632 2.66 -25.43 22.48
CA SER A 632 2.67 -24.61 23.69
C SER A 632 3.39 -23.28 23.45
N THR A 633 3.49 -22.42 24.46
CA THR A 633 4.31 -21.20 24.38
C THR A 633 5.79 -21.59 24.41
N TYR A 634 6.54 -21.18 23.39
CA TYR A 634 7.93 -21.54 23.17
C TYR A 634 8.83 -20.30 23.05
N SER A 635 10.10 -20.42 23.42
CA SER A 635 11.05 -19.31 23.33
C SER A 635 12.51 -19.75 23.21
N GLY A 636 13.29 -19.01 22.41
CA GLY A 636 14.72 -19.26 22.22
C GLY A 636 15.03 -20.52 21.40
N ALA A 637 14.04 -21.06 20.69
CA ALA A 637 14.25 -22.14 19.72
C ALA A 637 14.97 -21.58 18.47
N SER A 638 15.44 -22.47 17.61
CA SER A 638 16.05 -22.15 16.33
C SER A 638 15.38 -22.93 15.21
N LEU A 639 15.31 -22.36 14.00
CA LEU A 639 15.00 -23.04 12.74
C LEU A 639 16.15 -22.82 11.76
N LYS A 640 16.57 -23.86 11.06
CA LYS A 640 17.62 -23.81 10.04
C LYS A 640 17.22 -24.65 8.83
N GLY A 641 17.21 -24.05 7.65
CA GLY A 641 17.10 -24.77 6.37
C GLY A 641 18.48 -25.02 5.77
N THR A 642 18.78 -26.25 5.36
CA THR A 642 20.08 -26.63 4.78
C THR A 642 19.88 -27.51 3.54
N TYR A 643 20.34 -27.08 2.37
CA TYR A 643 20.42 -27.92 1.16
C TYR A 643 21.86 -28.07 0.67
N GLY A 644 22.15 -29.17 -0.03
CA GLY A 644 23.47 -29.36 -0.63
C GLY A 644 23.74 -30.71 -1.29
N GLY A 645 25.02 -30.86 -1.64
CA GLY A 645 25.59 -32.03 -2.33
C GLY A 645 25.13 -32.17 -3.79
N THR A 646 26.00 -32.72 -4.62
CA THR A 646 25.68 -33.07 -6.02
C THR A 646 24.92 -34.39 -6.07
N SER A 647 23.87 -34.49 -6.88
CA SER A 647 23.06 -35.71 -7.03
C SER A 647 23.87 -36.94 -7.49
N THR A 648 24.23 -37.82 -6.54
CA THR A 648 25.12 -38.97 -6.73
C THR A 648 24.41 -40.19 -7.34
N GLY A 649 23.99 -40.08 -8.60
CA GLY A 649 23.56 -41.25 -9.39
C GLY A 649 24.70 -41.83 -10.23
N THR A 650 24.53 -43.08 -10.69
CA THR A 650 25.50 -43.76 -11.55
C THR A 650 25.18 -43.52 -13.03
N PRO A 651 26.13 -43.05 -13.86
CA PRO A 651 25.95 -43.01 -15.32
C PRO A 651 25.79 -44.42 -15.91
N VAL A 652 24.72 -44.64 -16.67
CA VAL A 652 24.38 -45.89 -17.36
C VAL A 652 24.22 -45.60 -18.84
N SER A 653 24.72 -46.51 -19.68
CA SER A 653 24.46 -46.54 -21.12
C SER A 653 23.85 -47.89 -21.48
N THR A 654 22.68 -47.86 -22.12
CA THR A 654 21.94 -49.05 -22.53
C THR A 654 21.68 -49.00 -24.02
N THR A 655 22.15 -50.00 -24.76
CA THR A 655 21.85 -50.18 -26.18
C THR A 655 20.68 -51.15 -26.37
N VAL A 656 19.69 -50.77 -27.20
CA VAL A 656 18.54 -51.63 -27.53
C VAL A 656 18.26 -51.55 -29.03
N SER A 657 18.20 -52.69 -29.70
CA SER A 657 17.88 -52.79 -31.13
C SER A 657 16.50 -53.41 -31.34
N GLY A 658 15.83 -53.04 -32.43
CA GLY A 658 14.49 -53.52 -32.76
C GLY A 658 14.06 -53.21 -34.19
N SER A 659 12.80 -53.54 -34.48
CA SER A 659 12.10 -53.15 -35.70
C SER A 659 10.70 -52.63 -35.37
N VAL A 660 10.12 -51.89 -36.30
CA VAL A 660 8.77 -51.34 -36.16
C VAL A 660 8.07 -51.32 -37.52
N ALA A 661 6.80 -51.72 -37.56
CA ALA A 661 5.99 -51.66 -38.78
C ALA A 661 5.45 -50.24 -39.01
N SER A 662 5.12 -49.90 -40.25
CA SER A 662 4.46 -48.62 -40.55
C SER A 662 3.18 -48.45 -39.74
N GLY A 663 3.01 -47.28 -39.13
CA GLY A 663 1.91 -46.93 -38.22
C GLY A 663 2.05 -47.43 -36.78
N ALA A 664 2.94 -48.39 -36.51
CA ALA A 664 3.10 -49.02 -35.19
C ALA A 664 4.09 -48.27 -34.29
N ASN A 665 3.99 -48.52 -32.98
CA ASN A 665 4.86 -47.96 -31.94
C ASN A 665 5.58 -49.09 -31.19
N ALA A 666 6.87 -48.91 -30.91
CA ALA A 666 7.64 -49.69 -29.94
C ALA A 666 7.98 -48.80 -28.74
N ASN A 667 7.81 -49.30 -27.51
CA ASN A 667 7.93 -48.51 -26.29
C ASN A 667 8.99 -49.09 -25.35
N TYR A 668 9.74 -48.22 -24.69
CA TYR A 668 10.86 -48.54 -23.81
C TYR A 668 10.86 -47.68 -22.55
N GLY A 669 11.40 -48.25 -21.46
CA GLY A 669 11.30 -47.71 -20.10
C GLY A 669 10.22 -48.44 -19.27
N ALA A 670 9.90 -48.00 -18.05
CA ALA A 670 10.44 -46.82 -17.39
C ALA A 670 11.93 -46.94 -17.06
N TYR A 671 12.73 -45.95 -17.46
CA TYR A 671 14.11 -45.78 -16.99
C TYR A 671 14.07 -44.97 -15.69
N SER A 672 14.59 -45.53 -14.58
CA SER A 672 14.77 -44.76 -13.34
C SER A 672 15.86 -43.72 -13.56
N VAL A 673 15.55 -42.44 -13.37
CA VAL A 673 16.42 -41.29 -13.68
C VAL A 673 16.58 -40.36 -12.49
N VAL A 674 17.68 -39.62 -12.46
CA VAL A 674 17.97 -38.59 -11.45
C VAL A 674 17.65 -37.20 -12.01
N ALA A 675 16.81 -36.44 -11.32
CA ALA A 675 16.46 -35.07 -11.70
C ALA A 675 17.71 -34.16 -11.80
N GLY A 676 17.73 -33.26 -12.80
CA GLY A 676 18.85 -32.36 -13.09
C GLY A 676 20.02 -33.00 -13.85
N THR A 677 20.01 -34.32 -14.08
CA THR A 677 21.03 -35.01 -14.90
C THR A 677 20.65 -35.06 -16.38
N GLN A 678 21.56 -35.51 -17.25
CA GLN A 678 21.29 -35.65 -18.68
C GLN A 678 20.63 -37.01 -19.00
N PHE A 679 19.64 -36.99 -19.88
CA PHE A 679 19.00 -38.16 -20.49
C PHE A 679 19.10 -38.01 -22.01
N LYS A 680 19.96 -38.81 -22.64
CA LYS A 680 20.32 -38.69 -24.06
C LYS A 680 20.07 -40.00 -24.80
N VAL A 681 19.20 -39.94 -25.80
CA VAL A 681 18.86 -41.05 -26.71
C VAL A 681 19.36 -40.73 -28.10
N VAL A 682 20.24 -41.58 -28.63
CA VAL A 682 20.68 -41.53 -30.04
C VAL A 682 20.09 -42.75 -30.76
N MET A 683 19.28 -42.52 -31.79
CA MET A 683 18.76 -43.56 -32.68
C MET A 683 19.57 -43.62 -33.98
N THR A 684 19.89 -44.84 -34.42
CA THR A 684 20.46 -45.13 -35.75
C THR A 684 19.72 -46.32 -36.36
N GLY A 685 19.66 -46.46 -37.69
CA GLY A 685 18.90 -47.56 -38.29
C GLY A 685 18.71 -47.50 -39.81
N SER A 686 17.61 -48.08 -40.27
CA SER A 686 17.16 -48.07 -41.67
C SER A 686 15.65 -47.85 -41.79
N GLY A 687 15.21 -47.25 -42.89
CA GLY A 687 13.84 -46.77 -43.06
C GLY A 687 13.61 -45.43 -42.33
N ASP A 688 12.34 -45.15 -42.05
CA ASP A 688 11.85 -43.88 -41.48
C ASP A 688 11.05 -44.12 -40.19
N PRO A 689 11.73 -44.33 -39.05
CA PRO A 689 11.15 -44.30 -37.71
C PRO A 689 11.37 -42.94 -37.01
N ASP A 690 10.34 -42.45 -36.34
CA ASP A 690 10.38 -41.28 -35.43
C ASP A 690 10.80 -41.69 -34.00
N LEU A 691 11.64 -40.90 -33.35
CA LEU A 691 11.98 -40.98 -31.92
C LEU A 691 11.12 -40.00 -31.10
N TYR A 692 10.56 -40.49 -29.98
CA TYR A 692 9.86 -39.69 -28.99
C TYR A 692 10.41 -39.98 -27.59
N VAL A 693 10.65 -38.95 -26.78
CA VAL A 693 11.08 -39.08 -25.36
C VAL A 693 10.15 -38.26 -24.46
N ARG A 694 9.79 -38.81 -23.29
CA ARG A 694 8.98 -38.13 -22.27
C ARG A 694 9.36 -38.56 -20.85
N PHE A 695 9.25 -37.65 -19.88
CA PHE A 695 9.44 -37.92 -18.46
C PHE A 695 8.09 -38.15 -17.74
N GLY A 696 8.11 -38.94 -16.66
CA GLY A 696 6.94 -39.19 -15.79
C GLY A 696 5.90 -40.17 -16.34
N ALA A 697 5.66 -40.14 -17.66
CA ALA A 697 4.74 -41.04 -18.36
C ALA A 697 5.23 -41.35 -19.78
N ALA A 698 4.67 -42.40 -20.39
CA ALA A 698 4.95 -42.75 -21.78
C ALA A 698 4.61 -41.59 -22.75
N PRO A 699 5.44 -41.33 -23.78
CA PRO A 699 5.10 -40.38 -24.84
C PRO A 699 3.91 -40.87 -25.67
N THR A 700 3.21 -39.92 -26.28
CA THR A 700 2.26 -40.16 -27.38
C THR A 700 2.69 -39.36 -28.60
N THR A 701 2.01 -39.54 -29.73
CA THR A 701 2.26 -38.72 -30.93
C THR A 701 1.88 -37.25 -30.77
N THR A 702 1.18 -36.88 -29.69
CA THR A 702 0.71 -35.52 -29.36
C THR A 702 1.28 -35.00 -28.03
N THR A 703 2.03 -35.80 -27.27
CA THR A 703 2.53 -35.42 -25.94
C THR A 703 3.89 -36.08 -25.67
N TYR A 704 4.95 -35.28 -25.75
CA TYR A 704 6.35 -35.67 -25.61
C TYR A 704 7.18 -34.48 -25.11
N ASN A 705 8.37 -34.74 -24.56
CA ASN A 705 9.35 -33.70 -24.23
C ASN A 705 10.39 -33.50 -25.35
N CYS A 706 10.61 -34.51 -26.19
CA CYS A 706 11.39 -34.38 -27.42
C CYS A 706 10.81 -35.28 -28.51
N ARG A 707 10.76 -34.75 -29.73
CA ARG A 707 10.60 -35.47 -31.00
C ARG A 707 11.48 -34.74 -32.01
N PRO A 708 12.56 -35.36 -32.54
CA PRO A 708 13.29 -34.78 -33.66
C PRO A 708 12.38 -34.75 -34.89
N TYR A 709 12.60 -33.81 -35.81
CA TYR A 709 11.81 -33.66 -37.03
C TYR A 709 12.67 -33.99 -38.25
N THR A 710 13.28 -35.17 -38.20
CA THR A 710 14.24 -35.66 -39.20
C THR A 710 13.59 -36.74 -40.07
N SER A 711 13.99 -36.83 -41.33
CA SER A 711 13.58 -37.90 -42.23
C SER A 711 14.66 -38.99 -42.27
N GLY A 712 14.29 -40.20 -41.83
CA GLY A 712 15.17 -41.36 -41.72
C GLY A 712 15.68 -41.63 -40.30
N ALA A 713 16.05 -42.90 -40.07
CA ALA A 713 16.34 -43.50 -38.76
C ALA A 713 17.55 -42.96 -37.95
N SER A 714 18.05 -41.76 -38.21
CA SER A 714 19.22 -41.16 -37.55
C SER A 714 18.80 -39.93 -36.75
N GLU A 715 18.31 -40.14 -35.53
CA GLU A 715 17.70 -39.10 -34.70
C GLU A 715 18.37 -38.98 -33.33
N THR A 716 18.21 -37.85 -32.64
CA THR A 716 18.76 -37.69 -31.27
C THR A 716 17.88 -36.77 -30.42
N CYS A 717 17.56 -37.24 -29.21
CA CYS A 717 17.04 -36.42 -28.13
C CYS A 717 18.12 -36.28 -27.05
N ASP A 718 18.42 -35.06 -26.64
CA ASP A 718 19.38 -34.75 -25.58
C ASP A 718 18.70 -33.76 -24.62
N LEU A 719 18.35 -34.24 -23.42
CA LEU A 719 17.47 -33.54 -22.48
C LEU A 719 18.07 -33.54 -21.07
N THR A 720 17.81 -32.48 -20.30
CA THR A 720 17.97 -32.53 -18.85
C THR A 720 16.69 -33.10 -18.21
N VAL A 721 16.84 -34.05 -17.28
CA VAL A 721 15.72 -34.63 -16.52
C VAL A 721 15.08 -33.53 -15.66
N PRO A 722 13.77 -33.21 -15.82
CA PRO A 722 13.12 -32.15 -15.05
C PRO A 722 13.07 -32.43 -13.54
N ALA A 723 12.92 -31.37 -12.74
CA ALA A 723 12.70 -31.49 -11.29
C ALA A 723 11.47 -32.37 -10.98
N GLY A 724 11.57 -33.18 -9.91
CA GLY A 724 10.52 -34.11 -9.50
C GLY A 724 10.33 -35.36 -10.39
N GLN A 725 11.03 -35.47 -11.53
CA GLN A 725 10.91 -36.62 -12.41
C GLN A 725 11.90 -37.74 -12.03
N SER A 726 11.35 -38.91 -11.67
CA SER A 726 12.10 -40.12 -11.35
C SER A 726 12.07 -41.19 -12.46
N SER A 727 11.27 -40.97 -13.52
CA SER A 727 11.10 -41.89 -14.64
C SER A 727 11.22 -41.19 -16.01
N ALA A 728 11.83 -41.89 -16.96
CA ALA A 728 11.88 -41.52 -18.38
C ALA A 728 11.40 -42.67 -19.28
N TYR A 729 10.79 -42.32 -20.40
CA TYR A 729 10.19 -43.23 -21.36
C TYR A 729 10.58 -42.83 -22.78
N VAL A 730 10.76 -43.83 -23.64
CA VAL A 730 11.14 -43.67 -25.05
C VAL A 730 10.16 -44.45 -25.92
N MET A 731 9.71 -43.86 -27.02
CA MET A 731 8.91 -44.53 -28.05
C MET A 731 9.59 -44.35 -29.41
N VAL A 732 9.59 -45.42 -30.20
CA VAL A 732 9.97 -45.39 -31.62
C VAL A 732 8.73 -45.71 -32.44
N ARG A 733 8.37 -44.85 -33.38
CA ARG A 733 7.19 -45.03 -34.24
C ARG A 733 7.60 -45.20 -35.68
N GLY A 734 7.15 -46.27 -36.34
CA GLY A 734 7.41 -46.46 -37.76
C GLY A 734 6.53 -45.55 -38.60
N TYR A 735 7.09 -44.52 -39.24
CA TYR A 735 6.40 -43.83 -40.33
C TYR A 735 6.38 -44.77 -41.54
N THR A 736 7.53 -45.32 -41.90
CA THR A 736 7.66 -46.53 -42.73
C THR A 736 8.04 -47.76 -41.87
N ALA A 737 8.07 -48.95 -42.47
CA ALA A 737 8.61 -50.13 -41.80
C ALA A 737 10.14 -50.00 -41.69
N ALA A 738 10.66 -50.10 -40.47
CA ALA A 738 12.02 -49.67 -40.13
C ALA A 738 12.72 -50.64 -39.17
N THR A 739 14.05 -50.58 -39.14
CA THR A 739 14.89 -51.20 -38.10
C THR A 739 15.73 -50.12 -37.44
N TYR A 740 16.01 -50.25 -36.14
CA TYR A 740 16.70 -49.21 -35.38
C TYR A 740 17.52 -49.80 -34.23
N THR A 741 18.43 -48.98 -33.73
CA THR A 741 19.21 -49.18 -32.50
C THR A 741 19.22 -47.87 -31.73
N LEU A 742 18.76 -47.92 -30.49
CA LEU A 742 18.79 -46.83 -29.53
C LEU A 742 20.02 -46.99 -28.64
N ASN A 743 20.78 -45.91 -28.45
CA ASN A 743 21.80 -45.79 -27.40
C ASN A 743 21.30 -44.77 -26.38
N ILE A 744 20.91 -45.27 -25.21
CA ILE A 744 20.21 -44.52 -24.16
C ILE A 744 21.18 -44.30 -23.00
N ASN A 745 21.64 -43.07 -22.84
CA ASN A 745 22.62 -42.65 -21.83
C ASN A 745 21.89 -41.81 -20.78
N TYR A 746 21.99 -42.19 -19.51
CA TYR A 746 21.29 -41.51 -18.43
C TYR A 746 21.97 -41.75 -17.08
N THR A 747 21.72 -40.87 -16.12
CA THR A 747 22.12 -41.14 -14.73
C THR A 747 20.99 -41.86 -13.99
N LYS A 748 21.29 -43.07 -13.53
CA LYS A 748 20.40 -43.90 -12.71
C LYS A 748 20.59 -43.55 -11.22
N PRO A 749 19.51 -43.51 -10.41
CA PRO A 749 19.60 -43.51 -8.95
C PRO A 749 20.37 -44.74 -8.41
#